data_AF-A0A1J5X3H1-F1
#
_entry.id   AF-A0A1J5X3H1-F1
#
_cell.length_a   1.000
_cell.length_b   1.000
_cell.length_c   1.000
_cell.angle_alpha   90.00
_cell.angle_beta   90.00
_cell.angle_gamma   90.00
#
_symmetry.space_group_name_H-M   'P 1'
#
loop_
_entity.id
_entity.type
_entity.pdbx_description
1 polymer ?
#
loop_
_entity_poly.entity_id
_entity_poly.type
_entity_poly.pdbx_seq_one_letter_code
_entity_poly.pdbx_strand_id
1 'polypeptide(L)'
;MEPGTTKTLKHKKMFFVFARKGTFLFPEREYNLINQEEGYVCLKRKHLPEETDRGAERLICIVCHVETQLEDFVSPLCRQMHFVLCRECMEYLKGRTDKREVFCPYCKEKKNDKAYQEEIRAVLFSLMPRQTLPRLELRPDTEVKTVTRLAQETRVVLSNITVSDTLFFCLMSRTAVEIKNAISLFDHDITLDWCLGGPGWEAGRRTKICVCECSKEEAEWIHANTTDSGMSISPWKVRGNENEICVFLRFWACLDENNRNVFVCFPGKHATKEILGEGNNSLWTGKVESLKLKNSATKIFPKLRFPGENEMEELGLDADCSEHITEILEEDNNSLWVGKVKKMELCGHAVEILPKLGIHQENVLEELALDTEHFLNATGILGMENNSLWVGRVKRLVLKNHAVEILPKLRTHGEDVMEELVLDADNAEHLAEILKTETNSVWAGRVKRLELRGYAVQILPKLKFHEENEMEELDLDADEAEYLTEMLRTKNSSILVGKVKKLNLRHYAMKILPKLKFHKESAMEELVLNAKHFGETAGIYKKKNKGIWIGKVKRLELGGWAIGILPKLRVHEENEMEEFGLWADSPGYITRVLKEENNSVWVGKVERLKLRGYAVQILPKLRIHEENVMEELELDAKRTEHLAKIHKTENNSIWVGRVKRLDLRGYMLEILPKLRIHEENVMEEFNLHVLNPALISELLKVVNKSIWLGKVKKLRLAGSAVEILPKLRLHEENVMGELVLSTDRAVYIAGMLGMENKGIWIGKVWKISLEGYAKEIEDKLDFTLMDSHIGKDVFE
;
A
#
# COMPACT_ATOMS: atom_id res chain seq x y z
N MET A 1 -30.62 -19.57 -0.86
CA MET A 1 -31.53 -19.07 0.18
C MET A 1 -31.72 -20.24 1.10
N GLU A 2 -31.31 -20.15 2.37
CA GLU A 2 -31.64 -21.20 3.33
C GLU A 2 -33.17 -21.41 3.31
N PRO A 3 -33.67 -22.67 3.35
CA PRO A 3 -35.09 -22.92 3.37
C PRO A 3 -35.74 -22.19 4.56
N GLY A 4 -36.46 -21.10 4.28
CA GLY A 4 -37.24 -20.37 5.29
C GLY A 4 -36.84 -18.92 5.55
N THR A 5 -35.92 -18.28 4.84
CA THR A 5 -35.66 -16.83 5.03
C THR A 5 -36.60 -15.96 4.19
N THR A 6 -37.12 -14.85 4.75
CA THR A 6 -37.78 -13.78 3.96
C THR A 6 -36.86 -12.56 3.87
N LYS A 7 -36.72 -11.98 2.68
CA LYS A 7 -35.93 -10.74 2.47
C LYS A 7 -36.90 -9.58 2.32
N THR A 8 -36.71 -8.52 3.11
CA THR A 8 -37.57 -7.32 3.03
C THR A 8 -36.74 -6.10 2.67
N LEU A 9 -37.16 -5.33 1.66
CA LEU A 9 -36.53 -4.09 1.23
C LEU A 9 -37.55 -2.94 1.34
N LYS A 10 -37.19 -1.80 1.94
CA LYS A 10 -38.10 -0.65 2.09
C LYS A 10 -37.86 0.37 0.98
N HIS A 11 -38.89 1.08 0.55
CA HIS A 11 -38.70 2.32 -0.20
C HIS A 11 -39.80 3.28 0.12
N LYS A 12 -39.41 4.43 0.67
CA LYS A 12 -40.34 5.46 1.15
C LYS A 12 -41.41 4.81 2.03
N LYS A 13 -42.67 4.84 1.59
CA LYS A 13 -43.84 4.32 2.31
C LYS A 13 -44.27 2.93 1.82
N MET A 14 -43.36 2.11 1.32
CA MET A 14 -43.64 0.74 0.86
C MET A 14 -42.55 -0.26 1.24
N PHE A 15 -42.91 -1.54 1.29
CA PHE A 15 -42.00 -2.66 1.54
C PHE A 15 -42.13 -3.75 0.47
N PHE A 16 -41.02 -4.14 -0.15
CA PHE A 16 -40.89 -5.36 -0.95
C PHE A 16 -40.56 -6.52 -0.03
N VAL A 17 -41.42 -7.52 0.00
CA VAL A 17 -41.24 -8.72 0.82
C VAL A 17 -41.12 -9.93 -0.11
N PHE A 18 -39.93 -10.50 -0.16
CA PHE A 18 -39.60 -11.71 -0.93
C PHE A 18 -39.78 -12.92 -0.03
N ALA A 19 -40.87 -13.67 -0.24
CA ALA A 19 -41.16 -14.90 0.49
C ALA A 19 -41.14 -16.11 -0.45
N ARG A 20 -41.11 -17.33 0.11
CA ARG A 20 -41.02 -18.58 -0.67
C ARG A 20 -42.15 -18.75 -1.71
N LYS A 21 -43.36 -18.25 -1.42
CA LYS A 21 -44.56 -18.41 -2.29
C LYS A 21 -44.86 -17.19 -3.19
N GLY A 22 -43.97 -16.20 -3.23
CA GLY A 22 -44.12 -15.04 -4.12
C GLY A 22 -43.47 -13.76 -3.59
N THR A 23 -43.47 -12.74 -4.44
CA THR A 23 -43.01 -11.39 -4.11
C THR A 23 -44.22 -10.51 -3.81
N PHE A 24 -44.17 -9.78 -2.70
CA PHE A 24 -45.27 -8.93 -2.23
C PHE A 24 -44.81 -7.50 -2.04
N LEU A 25 -45.68 -6.56 -2.39
CA LEU A 25 -45.47 -5.13 -2.20
C LEU A 25 -46.51 -4.61 -1.21
N PHE A 26 -46.06 -4.15 -0.06
CA PHE A 26 -46.90 -3.66 1.04
C PHE A 26 -46.83 -2.14 1.17
N PRO A 27 -47.96 -1.44 1.35
CA PRO A 27 -47.96 -0.09 1.90
C PRO A 27 -47.41 -0.11 3.33
N GLU A 28 -46.64 0.91 3.73
CA GLU A 28 -46.04 1.01 5.07
C GLU A 28 -47.08 0.95 6.19
N ARG A 29 -48.27 1.53 5.97
CA ARG A 29 -49.37 1.45 6.94
C ARG A 29 -49.86 0.01 7.16
N GLU A 30 -49.91 -0.82 6.12
CA GLU A 30 -50.35 -2.20 6.21
C GLU A 30 -49.23 -3.11 6.73
N TYR A 31 -47.98 -2.85 6.34
CA TYR A 31 -46.83 -3.58 6.85
C TYR A 31 -46.60 -3.33 8.35
N ASN A 32 -46.75 -2.09 8.82
CA ASN A 32 -46.61 -1.73 10.24
C ASN A 32 -47.72 -2.30 11.14
N LEU A 33 -48.83 -2.79 10.58
CA LEU A 33 -49.87 -3.50 11.35
C LEU A 33 -49.46 -4.93 11.70
N ILE A 34 -48.37 -5.43 11.12
CA ILE A 34 -47.76 -6.71 11.47
C ILE A 34 -46.67 -6.42 12.52
N ASN A 35 -47.01 -6.58 13.80
CA ASN A 35 -46.09 -6.29 14.90
C ASN A 35 -45.21 -7.51 15.23
N GLN A 36 -43.92 -7.29 15.49
CA GLN A 36 -43.01 -8.30 16.04
C GLN A 36 -42.80 -8.02 17.53
N GLU A 37 -43.39 -8.84 18.39
CA GLU A 37 -43.10 -8.86 19.82
C GLU A 37 -42.35 -10.16 20.14
N GLU A 38 -41.05 -10.06 20.47
CA GLU A 38 -40.16 -11.13 20.99
C GLU A 38 -40.58 -12.58 20.63
N GLY A 39 -40.54 -12.93 19.34
CA GLY A 39 -40.71 -14.31 18.85
C GLY A 39 -42.11 -14.68 18.34
N TYR A 40 -43.09 -13.77 18.39
CA TYR A 40 -44.43 -13.99 17.82
C TYR A 40 -44.78 -12.97 16.73
N VAL A 41 -45.26 -13.46 15.58
CA VAL A 41 -45.86 -12.64 14.53
C VAL A 41 -47.34 -12.44 14.85
N CYS A 42 -47.77 -11.19 15.01
CA CYS A 42 -49.15 -10.84 15.36
C CYS A 42 -49.83 -10.08 14.22
N LEU A 43 -51.10 -10.40 13.94
CA LEU A 43 -51.97 -9.57 13.10
C LEU A 43 -53.37 -9.47 13.71
N LYS A 44 -54.16 -8.46 13.29
CA LYS A 44 -55.57 -8.37 13.67
C LYS A 44 -56.41 -9.48 13.04
N ARG A 45 -57.29 -10.13 13.81
CA ARG A 45 -58.13 -11.26 13.34
C ARG A 45 -58.89 -10.96 12.03
N LYS A 46 -59.36 -9.74 11.82
CA LYS A 46 -60.08 -9.33 10.59
C LYS A 46 -59.33 -9.53 9.27
N HIS A 47 -58.01 -9.71 9.31
CA HIS A 47 -57.21 -9.97 8.12
C HIS A 47 -57.03 -11.47 7.83
N LEU A 48 -57.62 -12.33 8.65
CA LEU A 48 -57.68 -13.77 8.43
C LEU A 48 -59.04 -14.14 7.81
N PRO A 49 -59.07 -15.00 6.80
CA PRO A 49 -60.32 -15.39 6.16
C PRO A 49 -61.21 -16.20 7.12
N GLU A 50 -62.50 -15.89 7.15
CA GLU A 50 -63.54 -16.78 7.68
C GLU A 50 -63.82 -17.85 6.61
N GLU A 51 -63.00 -18.90 6.50
CA GLU A 51 -63.30 -19.95 5.53
C GLU A 51 -64.50 -20.79 5.99
N THR A 52 -65.63 -20.50 5.35
CA THR A 52 -66.82 -21.33 5.25
C THR A 52 -66.52 -22.58 4.42
N ASP A 53 -66.08 -23.69 5.02
CA ASP A 53 -66.60 -25.04 4.65
C ASP A 53 -66.18 -26.26 5.52
N ARG A 54 -65.64 -26.07 6.73
CA ARG A 54 -65.69 -27.13 7.77
C ARG A 54 -65.94 -26.47 9.12
N GLY A 55 -67.12 -26.75 9.68
CA GLY A 55 -67.66 -26.29 10.98
C GLY A 55 -66.90 -25.16 11.65
N ALA A 56 -67.42 -23.92 11.53
CA ALA A 56 -66.90 -22.68 12.11
C ALA A 56 -66.13 -22.87 13.43
N GLU A 57 -64.85 -23.22 13.33
CA GLU A 57 -63.95 -23.32 14.45
C GLU A 57 -63.59 -21.88 14.82
N ARG A 58 -64.34 -21.37 15.79
CA ARG A 58 -64.06 -20.14 16.52
C ARG A 58 -62.55 -20.07 16.78
N LEU A 59 -61.87 -19.03 16.31
CA LEU A 59 -60.44 -18.84 16.59
C LEU A 59 -60.26 -18.54 18.08
N ILE A 60 -59.92 -19.59 18.82
CA ILE A 60 -59.80 -19.56 20.27
C ILE A 60 -58.33 -19.45 20.67
N CYS A 61 -58.06 -18.60 21.66
CA CYS A 61 -56.75 -18.55 22.30
C CYS A 61 -56.51 -19.84 23.11
N ILE A 62 -55.42 -20.55 22.85
CA ILE A 62 -55.15 -21.83 23.54
C ILE A 62 -54.96 -21.70 25.06
N VAL A 63 -54.60 -20.51 25.55
CA VAL A 63 -54.28 -20.29 26.97
C VAL A 63 -55.53 -19.92 27.77
N CYS A 64 -56.26 -18.90 27.32
CA CYS A 64 -57.47 -18.46 28.02
C CYS A 64 -58.75 -19.15 27.54
N HIS A 65 -58.69 -19.90 26.44
CA HIS A 65 -59.84 -20.54 25.79
C HIS A 65 -60.97 -19.56 25.40
N VAL A 66 -60.66 -18.26 25.34
CA VAL A 66 -61.59 -17.22 24.89
C VAL A 66 -61.52 -17.08 23.37
N GLU A 67 -62.68 -16.94 22.75
CA GLU A 67 -62.80 -16.60 21.34
C GLU A 67 -62.36 -15.16 21.07
N THR A 68 -61.46 -14.99 20.11
CA THR A 68 -60.84 -13.69 19.79
C THR A 68 -61.78 -12.80 18.96
N GLN A 69 -61.95 -11.53 19.27
CA GLN A 69 -62.75 -10.61 18.45
C GLN A 69 -62.01 -10.20 17.16
N LEU A 70 -62.74 -9.67 16.17
CA LEU A 70 -62.16 -9.29 14.85
C LEU A 70 -61.03 -8.25 14.95
N GLU A 71 -61.07 -7.38 15.97
CA GLU A 71 -60.04 -6.36 16.19
C GLU A 71 -58.90 -6.84 17.11
N ASP A 72 -58.97 -8.06 17.65
CA ASP A 72 -57.93 -8.60 18.52
C ASP A 72 -56.68 -8.99 17.73
N PHE A 73 -55.51 -8.72 18.30
CA PHE A 73 -54.25 -9.21 17.79
C PHE A 73 -54.07 -10.68 18.17
N VAL A 74 -53.84 -11.50 17.15
CA VAL A 74 -53.69 -12.94 17.28
C VAL A 74 -52.40 -13.42 16.63
N SER A 75 -51.73 -14.38 17.27
CA SER A 75 -50.57 -15.08 16.70
C SER A 75 -50.88 -16.56 16.45
N PRO A 76 -50.76 -17.09 15.22
CA PRO A 76 -51.06 -18.48 14.93
C PRO A 76 -50.12 -19.45 15.66
N LEU A 77 -50.63 -20.61 16.10
CA LEU A 77 -49.78 -21.67 16.64
C LEU A 77 -49.21 -22.61 15.58
N CYS A 78 -49.89 -22.78 14.45
CA CYS A 78 -49.51 -23.69 13.37
C CYS A 78 -49.93 -23.16 11.99
N ARG A 79 -49.37 -23.75 10.94
CA ARG A 79 -49.67 -23.36 9.54
C ARG A 79 -51.15 -23.51 9.17
N GLN A 80 -51.86 -24.45 9.81
CA GLN A 80 -53.29 -24.71 9.64
C GLN A 80 -54.17 -23.88 10.61
N MET A 81 -53.57 -23.03 11.44
CA MET A 81 -54.26 -22.11 12.34
C MET A 81 -55.25 -22.74 13.34
N HIS A 82 -55.10 -24.02 13.72
CA HIS A 82 -55.99 -24.70 14.68
C HIS A 82 -56.18 -23.94 16.01
N PHE A 83 -55.18 -23.18 16.44
CA PHE A 83 -55.26 -22.31 17.62
C PHE A 83 -54.41 -21.06 17.43
N VAL A 84 -54.76 -20.00 18.16
CA VAL A 84 -54.01 -18.75 18.23
C VAL A 84 -53.59 -18.43 19.67
N LEU A 85 -52.74 -17.42 19.83
CA LEU A 85 -52.51 -16.73 21.12
C LEU A 85 -53.05 -15.30 21.00
N CYS A 86 -53.89 -14.89 21.95
CA CYS A 86 -54.28 -13.47 22.08
C CYS A 86 -53.15 -12.68 22.75
N ARG A 87 -53.13 -11.36 22.52
CA ARG A 87 -52.11 -10.45 23.04
C ARG A 87 -51.90 -10.58 24.55
N GLU A 88 -52.97 -10.57 25.33
CA GLU A 88 -52.94 -10.65 26.79
C GLU A 88 -52.27 -11.94 27.28
N CYS A 89 -52.57 -13.06 26.61
CA CYS A 89 -51.94 -14.34 26.93
C CYS A 89 -50.48 -14.40 26.49
N MET A 90 -50.09 -13.70 25.42
CA MET A 90 -48.68 -13.58 25.02
C MET A 90 -47.88 -12.78 26.04
N GLU A 91 -48.40 -11.63 26.49
CA GLU A 91 -47.78 -10.81 27.55
C GLU A 91 -47.68 -11.58 28.87
N TYR A 92 -48.72 -12.35 29.22
CA TYR A 92 -48.71 -13.21 30.39
C TYR A 92 -47.64 -14.33 30.30
N LEU A 93 -47.51 -14.98 29.14
CA LEU A 93 -46.47 -16.00 28.90
C LEU A 93 -45.06 -15.39 28.96
N LYS A 94 -44.89 -14.14 28.52
CA LYS A 94 -43.62 -13.42 28.56
C LYS A 94 -43.12 -13.17 29.99
N GLY A 95 -44.01 -12.92 30.95
CA GLY A 95 -43.66 -12.62 32.34
C GLY A 95 -43.29 -13.83 33.21
N ARG A 96 -43.41 -15.06 32.70
CA ARG A 96 -43.14 -16.28 33.49
C ARG A 96 -41.65 -16.63 33.52
N THR A 97 -41.18 -17.07 34.69
CA THR A 97 -39.81 -17.60 34.89
C THR A 97 -39.65 -19.02 34.37
N ASP A 98 -40.74 -19.78 34.21
CA ASP A 98 -40.75 -21.11 33.59
C ASP A 98 -41.02 -21.00 32.07
N LYS A 99 -40.00 -21.24 31.24
CA LYS A 99 -40.10 -21.08 29.78
C LYS A 99 -40.74 -22.29 29.08
N ARG A 100 -41.84 -22.85 29.63
CA ARG A 100 -42.53 -23.97 28.98
C ARG A 100 -43.25 -23.48 27.72
N GLU A 101 -42.89 -24.03 26.57
CA GLU A 101 -43.44 -23.62 25.27
C GLU A 101 -44.90 -24.07 25.09
N VAL A 102 -45.73 -23.17 24.56
CA VAL A 102 -47.11 -23.46 24.16
C VAL A 102 -47.12 -23.92 22.70
N PHE A 103 -47.57 -25.16 22.45
CA PHE A 103 -47.62 -25.75 21.11
C PHE A 103 -49.06 -26.03 20.67
N CYS A 104 -49.29 -26.07 19.35
CA CYS A 104 -50.55 -26.57 18.80
C CYS A 104 -50.66 -28.08 19.08
N PRO A 105 -51.69 -28.56 19.81
CA PRO A 105 -51.83 -29.98 20.14
C PRO A 105 -52.00 -30.88 18.92
N TYR A 106 -52.59 -30.33 17.85
CA TYR A 106 -52.87 -31.05 16.61
C TYR A 106 -51.66 -31.21 15.71
N CYS A 107 -50.82 -30.18 15.60
CA CYS A 107 -49.68 -30.19 14.68
C CYS A 107 -48.35 -30.60 15.34
N LYS A 108 -48.20 -30.44 16.67
CA LYS A 108 -46.93 -30.65 17.40
C LYS A 108 -45.70 -30.01 16.72
N GLU A 109 -45.90 -28.94 15.96
CA GLU A 109 -44.85 -28.20 15.25
C GLU A 109 -44.02 -27.36 16.25
N LYS A 110 -42.68 -27.44 16.18
CA LYS A 110 -41.76 -26.70 17.08
C LYS A 110 -41.74 -25.21 16.70
N LYS A 111 -41.92 -24.33 17.70
CA LYS A 111 -42.12 -22.88 17.47
C LYS A 111 -40.86 -22.01 17.45
N ASN A 112 -39.80 -22.42 18.15
CA ASN A 112 -38.61 -21.59 18.35
C ASN A 112 -37.57 -21.70 17.24
N ASP A 113 -37.91 -22.36 16.13
CA ASP A 113 -37.11 -22.29 14.92
C ASP A 113 -37.45 -21.00 14.16
N LYS A 114 -36.42 -20.21 13.86
CA LYS A 114 -36.53 -18.98 13.05
C LYS A 114 -37.16 -19.29 11.69
N ALA A 115 -36.87 -20.45 11.10
CA ALA A 115 -37.44 -20.87 9.82
C ALA A 115 -38.96 -21.08 9.91
N TYR A 116 -39.45 -21.62 11.02
CA TYR A 116 -40.87 -21.88 11.24
C TYR A 116 -41.68 -20.59 11.41
N GLN A 117 -41.13 -19.60 12.13
CA GLN A 117 -41.78 -18.28 12.26
C GLN A 117 -41.89 -17.57 10.90
N GLU A 118 -40.86 -17.66 10.07
CA GLU A 118 -40.88 -17.09 8.72
C GLU A 118 -41.86 -17.82 7.78
N GLU A 119 -42.07 -19.12 7.97
CA GLU A 119 -43.11 -19.86 7.25
C GLU A 119 -44.53 -19.47 7.69
N ILE A 120 -44.78 -19.33 9.00
CA ILE A 120 -46.06 -18.80 9.49
C ILE A 120 -46.28 -17.39 8.91
N ARG A 121 -45.22 -16.57 8.84
CA ARG A 121 -45.27 -15.24 8.24
C ARG A 121 -45.62 -15.28 6.75
N ALA A 122 -45.03 -16.20 6.00
CA ALA A 122 -45.36 -16.40 4.58
C ALA A 122 -46.81 -16.88 4.38
N VAL A 123 -47.33 -17.72 5.28
CA VAL A 123 -48.74 -18.15 5.29
C VAL A 123 -49.65 -16.97 5.63
N LEU A 124 -49.34 -16.17 6.64
CA LEU A 124 -50.10 -14.97 6.99
C LEU A 124 -50.18 -13.98 5.84
N PHE A 125 -49.06 -13.73 5.16
CA PHE A 125 -49.08 -12.90 3.95
C PHE A 125 -50.01 -13.49 2.89
N SER A 126 -50.01 -14.82 2.70
CA SER A 126 -50.87 -15.55 1.75
C SER A 126 -52.37 -15.32 1.93
N LEU A 127 -52.80 -15.05 3.17
CA LEU A 127 -54.20 -14.94 3.57
C LEU A 127 -54.76 -13.51 3.53
N MET A 128 -53.90 -12.49 3.46
CA MET A 128 -54.35 -11.09 3.37
C MET A 128 -55.05 -10.83 2.02
N PRO A 129 -56.12 -10.01 1.94
CA PRO A 129 -56.77 -9.63 0.67
C PRO A 129 -55.78 -8.96 -0.30
N ARG A 130 -55.80 -9.32 -1.60
CA ARG A 130 -54.76 -8.92 -2.56
C ARG A 130 -55.32 -8.39 -3.87
N GLN A 131 -54.61 -7.42 -4.45
CA GLN A 131 -54.71 -7.10 -5.87
C GLN A 131 -53.50 -7.71 -6.61
N THR A 132 -53.75 -8.46 -7.68
CA THR A 132 -52.68 -8.92 -8.59
C THR A 132 -52.59 -7.95 -9.75
N LEU A 133 -51.40 -7.37 -9.99
CA LEU A 133 -51.17 -6.47 -11.12
C LEU A 133 -50.52 -7.25 -12.28
N PRO A 134 -51.07 -7.19 -13.51
CA PRO A 134 -50.45 -7.80 -14.69
C PRO A 134 -49.19 -7.02 -15.14
N ARG A 135 -49.09 -5.74 -14.79
CA ARG A 135 -47.94 -4.89 -15.10
C ARG A 135 -47.69 -3.88 -13.99
N LEU A 136 -46.41 -3.70 -13.63
CA LEU A 136 -45.94 -2.72 -12.66
C LEU A 136 -44.78 -1.94 -13.25
N GLU A 137 -44.88 -0.62 -13.30
CA GLU A 137 -43.76 0.25 -13.69
C GLU A 137 -43.14 0.84 -12.42
N LEU A 138 -41.86 0.55 -12.18
CA LEU A 138 -41.15 1.04 -11.02
C LEU A 138 -40.50 2.39 -11.33
N ARG A 139 -40.91 3.40 -10.57
CA ARG A 139 -40.39 4.76 -10.58
C ARG A 139 -40.03 5.17 -9.14
N PRO A 140 -39.15 6.16 -8.94
CA PRO A 140 -38.81 6.65 -7.61
C PRO A 140 -40.01 7.14 -6.78
N ASP A 141 -41.14 7.45 -7.40
CA ASP A 141 -42.38 7.92 -6.79
C ASP A 141 -43.51 6.87 -6.78
N THR A 142 -43.23 5.62 -7.14
CA THR A 142 -44.24 4.54 -7.07
C THR A 142 -44.78 4.39 -5.64
N GLU A 143 -46.11 4.33 -5.50
CA GLU A 143 -46.82 4.02 -4.26
C GLU A 143 -47.94 3.00 -4.53
N VAL A 144 -48.11 1.99 -3.66
CA VAL A 144 -49.27 1.07 -3.67
C VAL A 144 -50.25 1.42 -2.57
N LYS A 145 -51.55 1.33 -2.88
CA LYS A 145 -52.63 1.64 -1.92
C LYS A 145 -53.00 0.46 -1.02
N THR A 146 -52.77 -0.77 -1.49
CA THR A 146 -53.10 -2.04 -0.83
C THR A 146 -52.01 -3.07 -1.11
N VAL A 147 -51.91 -4.13 -0.30
CA VAL A 147 -50.99 -5.26 -0.56
C VAL A 147 -51.15 -5.78 -1.99
N THR A 148 -50.04 -5.79 -2.75
CA THR A 148 -49.98 -6.22 -4.15
C THR A 148 -49.06 -7.42 -4.30
N ARG A 149 -49.49 -8.47 -5.02
CA ARG A 149 -48.64 -9.62 -5.34
C ARG A 149 -48.02 -9.44 -6.73
N LEU A 150 -46.71 -9.67 -6.83
CA LEU A 150 -45.98 -9.82 -8.10
C LEU A 150 -45.82 -11.32 -8.37
N ALA A 151 -46.42 -11.78 -9.46
CA ALA A 151 -46.32 -13.16 -9.94
C ALA A 151 -45.27 -13.23 -11.07
N GLN A 152 -44.93 -14.45 -11.51
CA GLN A 152 -43.95 -14.65 -12.58
C GLN A 152 -44.38 -13.98 -13.89
N GLU A 153 -45.69 -13.94 -14.15
CA GLU A 153 -46.28 -13.31 -15.34
C GLU A 153 -46.41 -11.78 -15.18
N THR A 154 -46.19 -11.23 -13.99
CA THR A 154 -46.22 -9.78 -13.76
C THR A 154 -45.05 -9.14 -14.50
N ARG A 155 -45.36 -8.25 -15.44
CA ARG A 155 -44.35 -7.48 -16.17
C ARG A 155 -43.89 -6.28 -15.34
N VAL A 156 -42.64 -6.29 -14.88
CA VAL A 156 -42.02 -5.21 -14.11
C VAL A 156 -41.16 -4.37 -15.04
N VAL A 157 -41.54 -3.11 -15.26
CA VAL A 157 -40.81 -2.21 -16.15
C VAL A 157 -39.86 -1.33 -15.34
N LEU A 158 -38.57 -1.40 -15.66
CA LEU A 158 -37.50 -0.53 -15.14
C LEU A 158 -37.08 0.47 -16.22
N SER A 159 -37.09 1.77 -15.91
CA SER A 159 -36.72 2.81 -16.87
C SER A 159 -36.09 4.01 -16.18
N ASN A 160 -34.85 4.36 -16.55
CA ASN A 160 -34.11 5.50 -16.03
C ASN A 160 -34.08 5.55 -14.50
N ILE A 161 -33.78 4.41 -13.89
CA ILE A 161 -33.84 4.21 -12.45
C ILE A 161 -32.53 3.61 -11.93
N THR A 162 -32.11 4.10 -10.77
CA THR A 162 -30.99 3.54 -10.01
C THR A 162 -31.56 2.60 -8.95
N VAL A 163 -31.34 1.29 -9.09
CA VAL A 163 -31.87 0.25 -8.18
C VAL A 163 -30.75 -0.51 -7.49
N SER A 164 -30.98 -1.00 -6.28
CA SER A 164 -29.99 -1.86 -5.63
C SER A 164 -29.79 -3.16 -6.42
N ASP A 165 -28.56 -3.66 -6.44
CA ASP A 165 -28.22 -4.94 -7.06
C ASP A 165 -29.16 -6.07 -6.58
N THR A 166 -29.39 -6.12 -5.28
CA THR A 166 -30.29 -7.03 -4.59
C THR A 166 -31.71 -7.01 -5.16
N LEU A 167 -32.31 -5.82 -5.34
CA LEU A 167 -33.68 -5.75 -5.84
C LEU A 167 -33.73 -6.19 -7.30
N PHE A 168 -32.78 -5.71 -8.11
CA PHE A 168 -32.74 -6.02 -9.54
C PHE A 168 -32.74 -7.53 -9.78
N PHE A 169 -31.84 -8.26 -9.11
CA PHE A 169 -31.77 -9.72 -9.23
C PHE A 169 -33.01 -10.42 -8.65
N CYS A 170 -33.56 -9.96 -7.53
CA CYS A 170 -34.78 -10.56 -6.97
C CYS A 170 -36.03 -10.34 -7.85
N LEU A 171 -36.08 -9.26 -8.64
CA LEU A 171 -37.15 -9.04 -9.63
C LEU A 171 -36.93 -9.92 -10.86
N MET A 172 -35.71 -9.96 -11.38
CA MET A 172 -35.34 -10.78 -12.54
C MET A 172 -35.62 -12.27 -12.32
N SER A 173 -35.47 -12.76 -11.09
CA SER A 173 -35.72 -14.17 -10.77
C SER A 173 -37.19 -14.53 -10.56
N ARG A 174 -38.09 -13.55 -10.36
CA ARG A 174 -39.47 -13.81 -9.92
C ARG A 174 -40.57 -13.13 -10.73
N THR A 175 -40.20 -12.28 -11.68
CA THR A 175 -41.11 -11.49 -12.52
C THR A 175 -40.55 -11.39 -13.94
N ALA A 176 -41.37 -10.93 -14.89
CA ALA A 176 -40.90 -10.60 -16.23
C ALA A 176 -40.39 -9.15 -16.24
N VAL A 177 -39.08 -8.96 -16.15
CA VAL A 177 -38.49 -7.61 -16.08
C VAL A 177 -38.22 -7.06 -17.48
N GLU A 178 -38.75 -5.88 -17.77
CA GLU A 178 -38.48 -5.16 -19.01
C GLU A 178 -37.68 -3.89 -18.72
N ILE A 179 -36.55 -3.72 -19.39
CA ILE A 179 -35.72 -2.51 -19.30
C ILE A 179 -35.99 -1.65 -20.53
N LYS A 180 -36.56 -0.46 -20.35
CA LYS A 180 -36.92 0.43 -21.48
C LYS A 180 -35.88 1.48 -21.85
N ASN A 181 -34.90 1.74 -20.99
CA ASN A 181 -33.83 2.74 -21.18
C ASN A 181 -32.58 2.32 -20.36
N ALA A 182 -31.85 3.26 -19.77
CA ALA A 182 -30.73 2.96 -18.87
C ALA A 182 -31.22 2.63 -17.46
N ILE A 183 -30.51 1.72 -16.79
CA ILE A 183 -30.61 1.49 -15.35
C ILE A 183 -29.21 1.58 -14.74
N SER A 184 -29.12 1.96 -13.47
CA SER A 184 -27.87 1.95 -12.71
C SER A 184 -28.03 1.05 -11.49
N LEU A 185 -27.03 0.22 -11.21
CA LEU A 185 -27.03 -0.68 -10.06
C LEU A 185 -26.04 -0.18 -9.00
N PHE A 186 -26.44 -0.25 -7.72
CA PHE A 186 -25.56 0.06 -6.59
C PHE A 186 -25.57 -1.07 -5.54
N ASP A 187 -24.45 -1.21 -4.82
CA ASP A 187 -24.26 -2.22 -3.76
C ASP A 187 -25.23 -1.93 -2.61
N HIS A 188 -25.96 -2.96 -2.16
CA HIS A 188 -26.95 -2.82 -1.09
C HIS A 188 -26.29 -2.76 0.29
N ASP A 189 -26.00 -1.56 0.79
CA ASP A 189 -25.26 -1.36 2.05
C ASP A 189 -26.20 -0.85 3.17
N ILE A 190 -26.75 -1.80 3.97
CA ILE A 190 -27.46 -1.74 5.29
C ILE A 190 -28.51 -0.64 5.53
N THR A 191 -28.65 0.34 4.64
CA THR A 191 -29.66 1.38 4.63
C THR A 191 -30.85 0.86 3.82
N LEU A 192 -32.04 1.00 4.40
CA LEU A 192 -33.24 0.31 3.96
C LEU A 192 -33.75 0.75 2.57
N ASP A 193 -33.17 1.76 1.91
CA ASP A 193 -33.63 2.33 0.64
C ASP A 193 -33.00 1.64 -0.59
N TRP A 194 -33.84 1.12 -1.49
CA TRP A 194 -33.39 0.38 -2.70
C TRP A 194 -33.42 1.18 -4.01
N CYS A 195 -33.87 2.44 -4.01
CA CYS A 195 -33.88 3.30 -5.21
C CYS A 195 -33.42 4.73 -4.89
N LEU A 196 -32.42 5.22 -5.63
CA LEU A 196 -31.79 6.53 -5.45
C LEU A 196 -31.99 7.41 -6.70
N GLY A 197 -33.23 7.79 -7.02
CA GLY A 197 -33.52 8.78 -8.06
C GLY A 197 -32.93 8.51 -9.46
N GLY A 198 -33.02 9.51 -10.35
CA GLY A 198 -32.59 9.41 -11.75
C GLY A 198 -31.07 9.22 -11.95
N PRO A 199 -30.63 8.81 -13.15
CA PRO A 199 -29.24 8.43 -13.42
C PRO A 199 -28.30 9.66 -13.36
N GLY A 200 -27.61 9.84 -12.24
CA GLY A 200 -26.66 10.94 -12.03
C GLY A 200 -25.71 10.78 -10.85
N TRP A 201 -25.67 9.61 -10.20
CA TRP A 201 -24.79 9.36 -9.05
C TRP A 201 -23.42 8.83 -9.50
N GLU A 202 -22.38 9.64 -9.26
CA GLU A 202 -20.93 9.39 -9.31
C GLU A 202 -20.42 8.15 -10.08
N ALA A 203 -20.01 8.37 -11.34
CA ALA A 203 -19.30 7.41 -12.20
C ALA A 203 -17.83 7.10 -11.75
N GLY A 204 -17.54 7.14 -10.45
CA GLY A 204 -16.17 7.06 -9.90
C GLY A 204 -15.81 5.76 -9.17
N ARG A 205 -16.79 4.89 -8.86
CA ARG A 205 -16.53 3.61 -8.17
C ARG A 205 -16.92 2.44 -9.07
N ARG A 206 -15.97 1.52 -9.30
CA ARG A 206 -16.21 0.25 -10.02
C ARG A 206 -17.38 -0.48 -9.36
N THR A 207 -18.42 -0.79 -10.14
CA THR A 207 -19.60 -1.51 -9.67
C THR A 207 -19.20 -2.88 -9.16
N LYS A 208 -19.48 -3.14 -7.89
CA LYS A 208 -19.25 -4.42 -7.22
C LYS A 208 -20.58 -5.18 -7.28
N ILE A 209 -20.62 -6.31 -7.97
CA ILE A 209 -21.85 -7.12 -8.12
C ILE A 209 -21.72 -8.33 -7.19
N CYS A 210 -22.64 -8.42 -6.22
CA CYS A 210 -22.82 -9.60 -5.40
C CYS A 210 -23.98 -10.41 -6.00
N VAL A 211 -23.70 -11.57 -6.58
CA VAL A 211 -24.78 -12.49 -6.97
C VAL A 211 -25.21 -13.21 -5.70
N CYS A 212 -26.49 -13.13 -5.36
CA CYS A 212 -27.05 -13.77 -4.17
C CYS A 212 -28.08 -14.82 -4.60
N GLU A 213 -27.78 -16.06 -4.27
CA GLU A 213 -28.66 -17.21 -4.08
C GLU A 213 -29.72 -17.42 -5.16
N CYS A 214 -29.26 -17.83 -6.35
CA CYS A 214 -30.11 -18.19 -7.48
C CYS A 214 -30.28 -19.72 -7.57
N SER A 215 -31.53 -20.21 -7.57
CA SER A 215 -31.84 -21.61 -7.89
C SER A 215 -31.70 -21.89 -9.39
N LYS A 216 -31.58 -23.16 -9.77
CA LYS A 216 -31.46 -23.57 -11.19
C LYS A 216 -32.64 -23.08 -12.04
N GLU A 217 -33.85 -23.15 -11.51
CA GLU A 217 -35.08 -22.69 -12.18
C GLU A 217 -35.09 -21.15 -12.34
N GLU A 218 -34.61 -20.42 -11.34
CA GLU A 218 -34.46 -18.96 -11.41
C GLU A 218 -33.37 -18.55 -12.41
N ALA A 219 -32.30 -19.34 -12.55
CA ALA A 219 -31.22 -19.11 -13.52
C ALA A 219 -31.70 -19.30 -14.97
N GLU A 220 -32.48 -20.36 -15.23
CA GLU A 220 -33.11 -20.62 -16.54
C GLU A 220 -34.09 -19.48 -16.91
N TRP A 221 -34.79 -18.92 -15.92
CA TRP A 221 -35.69 -17.78 -16.12
C TRP A 221 -34.94 -16.46 -16.38
N ILE A 222 -33.84 -16.19 -15.65
CA ILE A 222 -32.97 -15.03 -15.91
C ILE A 222 -32.38 -15.10 -17.33
N HIS A 223 -32.01 -16.29 -17.80
CA HIS A 223 -31.55 -16.51 -19.17
C HIS A 223 -32.64 -16.15 -20.19
N ALA A 224 -33.89 -16.58 -19.98
CA ALA A 224 -35.01 -16.23 -20.87
C ALA A 224 -35.27 -14.72 -20.92
N ASN A 225 -35.07 -14.00 -19.82
CA ASN A 225 -35.25 -12.54 -19.74
C ASN A 225 -34.12 -11.73 -20.43
N THR A 226 -32.96 -12.32 -20.71
CA THR A 226 -31.76 -11.59 -21.18
C THR A 226 -31.43 -11.82 -22.66
N THR A 227 -31.92 -12.91 -23.26
CA THR A 227 -31.69 -13.23 -24.68
C THR A 227 -32.32 -12.26 -25.68
N ASP A 228 -33.19 -11.35 -25.24
CA ASP A 228 -33.95 -10.43 -26.11
C ASP A 228 -33.48 -8.96 -26.04
N SER A 229 -32.47 -8.64 -25.23
CA SER A 229 -32.00 -7.25 -25.04
C SER A 229 -30.49 -7.12 -25.23
N GLY A 230 -30.05 -6.62 -26.39
CA GLY A 230 -28.65 -6.35 -26.70
C GLY A 230 -27.99 -5.39 -25.69
N MET A 231 -27.24 -5.95 -24.74
CA MET A 231 -26.57 -5.23 -23.66
C MET A 231 -25.07 -5.09 -23.92
N SER A 232 -24.53 -3.89 -23.70
CA SER A 232 -23.09 -3.61 -23.61
C SER A 232 -22.76 -3.22 -22.17
N ILE A 233 -21.82 -3.91 -21.51
CA ILE A 233 -21.53 -3.75 -20.07
C ILE A 233 -20.00 -3.76 -19.81
N SER A 234 -19.55 -2.85 -18.93
CA SER A 234 -18.17 -2.60 -18.49
C SER A 234 -17.65 -3.58 -17.40
N PRO A 235 -16.38 -3.54 -16.91
CA PRO A 235 -15.70 -4.69 -16.28
C PRO A 235 -16.32 -5.15 -14.94
N TRP A 236 -16.32 -6.48 -14.73
CA TRP A 236 -17.05 -7.15 -13.64
C TRP A 236 -16.11 -7.70 -12.57
N LYS A 237 -16.51 -7.58 -11.30
CA LYS A 237 -15.95 -8.32 -10.16
C LYS A 237 -17.03 -9.23 -9.62
N VAL A 238 -16.85 -10.55 -9.72
CA VAL A 238 -17.89 -11.51 -9.35
C VAL A 238 -17.54 -12.22 -8.04
N ARG A 239 -18.49 -12.18 -7.11
CA ARG A 239 -18.46 -12.89 -5.83
C ARG A 239 -19.83 -13.55 -5.65
N GLY A 240 -19.85 -14.85 -5.45
CA GLY A 240 -21.08 -15.67 -5.35
C GLY A 240 -20.73 -17.08 -4.92
N ASN A 241 -21.76 -17.92 -4.70
CA ASN A 241 -21.54 -19.35 -4.50
C ASN A 241 -21.29 -20.08 -5.84
N GLU A 242 -20.99 -21.37 -5.75
CA GLU A 242 -20.58 -22.20 -6.88
C GLU A 242 -21.52 -22.14 -8.09
N ASN A 243 -22.83 -22.33 -7.85
CA ASN A 243 -23.84 -22.42 -8.90
C ASN A 243 -24.07 -21.07 -9.59
N GLU A 244 -23.99 -19.98 -8.85
CA GLU A 244 -24.14 -18.62 -9.37
C GLU A 244 -22.99 -18.22 -10.29
N ILE A 245 -21.75 -18.57 -9.92
CA ILE A 245 -20.58 -18.27 -10.75
C ILE A 245 -20.56 -19.18 -11.98
N CYS A 246 -21.04 -20.42 -11.86
CA CYS A 246 -21.14 -21.34 -13.00
C CYS A 246 -22.14 -20.86 -14.05
N VAL A 247 -23.33 -20.44 -13.61
CA VAL A 247 -24.36 -19.82 -14.45
C VAL A 247 -23.81 -18.54 -15.07
N PHE A 248 -23.09 -17.73 -14.28
CA PHE A 248 -22.50 -16.49 -14.75
C PHE A 248 -21.37 -16.70 -15.78
N LEU A 249 -20.50 -17.70 -15.62
CA LEU A 249 -19.45 -18.03 -16.59
C LEU A 249 -20.04 -18.62 -17.88
N ARG A 250 -21.09 -19.45 -17.78
CA ARG A 250 -21.84 -19.92 -18.96
C ARG A 250 -22.55 -18.78 -19.67
N PHE A 251 -23.11 -17.82 -18.92
CA PHE A 251 -23.70 -16.59 -19.43
C PHE A 251 -22.66 -15.70 -20.13
N TRP A 252 -21.45 -15.59 -19.57
CA TRP A 252 -20.36 -14.78 -20.13
C TRP A 252 -19.74 -15.39 -21.38
N ALA A 253 -19.65 -16.72 -21.47
CA ALA A 253 -19.19 -17.41 -22.69
C ALA A 253 -20.03 -17.08 -23.94
N CYS A 254 -21.24 -16.52 -23.77
CA CYS A 254 -22.13 -16.07 -24.83
C CYS A 254 -22.13 -14.55 -25.08
N LEU A 255 -21.36 -13.76 -24.32
CA LEU A 255 -21.26 -12.31 -24.50
C LEU A 255 -20.11 -11.94 -25.47
N ASP A 256 -20.37 -10.95 -26.31
CA ASP A 256 -19.54 -10.46 -27.42
C ASP A 256 -18.14 -9.97 -26.99
N GLU A 257 -17.21 -9.85 -27.97
CA GLU A 257 -15.75 -9.62 -27.90
C GLU A 257 -15.25 -8.40 -27.08
N ASN A 258 -16.13 -7.64 -26.46
CA ASN A 258 -15.82 -6.34 -25.83
C ASN A 258 -15.45 -6.41 -24.34
N ASN A 259 -15.47 -7.58 -23.69
CA ASN A 259 -15.11 -7.72 -22.27
C ASN A 259 -13.79 -8.46 -22.06
N ARG A 260 -12.73 -7.74 -21.68
CA ARG A 260 -11.34 -8.23 -21.70
C ARG A 260 -10.72 -8.57 -20.32
N ASN A 261 -11.37 -8.21 -19.21
CA ASN A 261 -10.83 -8.34 -17.85
C ASN A 261 -11.74 -9.16 -16.94
N VAL A 262 -11.23 -10.25 -16.35
CA VAL A 262 -11.99 -11.19 -15.51
C VAL A 262 -11.33 -11.37 -14.14
N PHE A 263 -12.09 -11.11 -13.07
CA PHE A 263 -11.69 -11.40 -11.68
C PHE A 263 -12.74 -12.29 -10.99
N VAL A 264 -12.31 -13.50 -10.56
CA VAL A 264 -13.19 -14.48 -9.89
C VAL A 264 -12.61 -14.88 -8.53
N CYS A 265 -13.44 -14.84 -7.49
CA CYS A 265 -13.06 -15.18 -6.12
C CYS A 265 -14.21 -15.94 -5.42
N PHE A 266 -13.94 -17.16 -4.93
CA PHE A 266 -14.92 -17.96 -4.19
C PHE A 266 -14.71 -17.81 -2.68
N PRO A 267 -15.77 -17.57 -1.89
CA PRO A 267 -15.67 -17.35 -0.44
C PRO A 267 -15.63 -18.63 0.42
N GLY A 268 -15.67 -19.86 -0.13
CA GLY A 268 -15.75 -21.09 0.66
C GLY A 268 -14.96 -22.28 0.11
N LYS A 269 -14.49 -23.17 1.01
CA LYS A 269 -13.60 -24.32 0.72
C LYS A 269 -14.24 -25.50 -0.04
N HIS A 270 -15.57 -25.53 -0.19
CA HIS A 270 -16.31 -26.71 -0.69
C HIS A 270 -17.04 -26.51 -2.03
N ALA A 271 -16.67 -25.49 -2.80
CA ALA A 271 -17.52 -24.94 -3.85
C ALA A 271 -16.97 -25.17 -5.29
N THR A 272 -16.67 -26.41 -5.70
CA THR A 272 -16.35 -26.71 -7.13
C THR A 272 -16.82 -28.06 -7.69
N LYS A 273 -17.57 -28.91 -6.96
CA LYS A 273 -17.99 -30.21 -7.52
C LYS A 273 -19.14 -30.12 -8.53
N GLU A 274 -20.00 -29.11 -8.43
CA GLU A 274 -21.16 -28.88 -9.31
C GLU A 274 -20.81 -28.07 -10.58
N ILE A 275 -19.74 -27.25 -10.58
CA ILE A 275 -19.24 -26.54 -11.78
C ILE A 275 -18.76 -27.52 -12.85
N LEU A 276 -18.20 -28.64 -12.40
CA LEU A 276 -17.33 -29.49 -13.21
C LEU A 276 -18.04 -30.66 -13.90
N GLY A 277 -19.39 -30.71 -13.92
CA GLY A 277 -20.21 -31.85 -14.34
C GLY A 277 -19.59 -32.74 -15.44
N GLU A 278 -19.79 -34.06 -15.35
CA GLU A 278 -19.06 -35.21 -15.95
C GLU A 278 -18.54 -35.18 -17.42
N GLY A 279 -18.54 -34.05 -18.14
CA GLY A 279 -18.03 -33.91 -19.51
C GLY A 279 -16.96 -32.82 -19.70
N ASN A 280 -16.01 -33.10 -20.58
CA ASN A 280 -14.91 -32.25 -21.07
C ASN A 280 -15.38 -31.08 -21.96
N ASN A 281 -16.34 -30.28 -21.50
CA ASN A 281 -16.75 -29.09 -22.23
C ASN A 281 -15.82 -27.92 -21.87
N SER A 282 -14.89 -27.59 -22.75
CA SER A 282 -14.05 -26.38 -22.65
C SER A 282 -14.95 -25.15 -22.48
N LEU A 283 -14.71 -24.37 -21.43
CA LEU A 283 -15.62 -23.29 -21.01
C LEU A 283 -15.47 -22.01 -21.84
N TRP A 284 -14.31 -21.80 -22.48
CA TRP A 284 -13.98 -20.50 -23.04
C TRP A 284 -12.89 -20.57 -24.11
N THR A 285 -13.01 -19.79 -25.18
CA THR A 285 -12.12 -19.79 -26.37
C THR A 285 -11.82 -18.38 -26.95
N GLY A 286 -11.97 -17.30 -26.17
CA GLY A 286 -11.78 -15.92 -26.65
C GLY A 286 -10.35 -15.37 -26.47
N LYS A 287 -10.15 -14.05 -26.58
CA LYS A 287 -8.90 -13.35 -26.14
C LYS A 287 -9.08 -12.77 -24.73
N VAL A 288 -8.17 -13.06 -23.79
CA VAL A 288 -8.20 -12.52 -22.41
C VAL A 288 -7.05 -11.54 -22.27
N GLU A 289 -7.36 -10.32 -21.84
CA GLU A 289 -6.36 -9.31 -21.50
C GLU A 289 -5.90 -9.46 -20.04
N SER A 290 -6.80 -9.69 -19.08
CA SER A 290 -6.44 -9.93 -17.68
C SER A 290 -7.28 -11.04 -17.03
N LEU A 291 -6.62 -12.01 -16.41
CA LEU A 291 -7.24 -13.09 -15.65
C LEU A 291 -6.71 -13.13 -14.22
N LYS A 292 -7.60 -13.01 -13.24
CA LYS A 292 -7.27 -13.24 -11.83
C LYS A 292 -8.21 -14.24 -11.17
N LEU A 293 -7.65 -15.35 -10.70
CA LEU A 293 -8.37 -16.42 -10.01
C LEU A 293 -7.83 -16.58 -8.60
N LYS A 294 -8.73 -16.60 -7.61
CA LYS A 294 -8.36 -16.82 -6.21
C LYS A 294 -9.05 -18.04 -5.60
N ASN A 295 -8.31 -18.74 -4.75
CA ASN A 295 -8.73 -19.92 -4.00
C ASN A 295 -9.35 -20.96 -4.93
N SER A 296 -10.56 -21.44 -4.62
CA SER A 296 -11.24 -22.46 -5.41
C SER A 296 -11.51 -22.06 -6.86
N ALA A 297 -11.39 -20.78 -7.22
CA ALA A 297 -11.53 -20.32 -8.61
C ALA A 297 -10.42 -20.86 -9.52
N THR A 298 -9.24 -21.11 -8.95
CA THR A 298 -8.08 -21.61 -9.70
C THR A 298 -8.38 -22.95 -10.37
N LYS A 299 -9.27 -23.79 -9.80
CA LYS A 299 -9.72 -25.07 -10.39
C LYS A 299 -10.36 -24.94 -11.78
N ILE A 300 -10.88 -23.77 -12.14
CA ILE A 300 -11.47 -23.55 -13.46
C ILE A 300 -10.39 -23.39 -14.53
N PHE A 301 -9.15 -23.07 -14.14
CA PHE A 301 -8.06 -22.71 -15.04
C PHE A 301 -7.77 -23.73 -16.15
N PRO A 302 -7.67 -25.07 -15.90
CA PRO A 302 -7.45 -26.06 -16.97
C PRO A 302 -8.55 -26.09 -18.03
N LYS A 303 -9.76 -25.62 -17.69
CA LYS A 303 -10.92 -25.61 -18.59
C LYS A 303 -11.01 -24.34 -19.44
N LEU A 304 -10.16 -23.35 -19.18
CA LEU A 304 -10.03 -22.13 -19.98
C LEU A 304 -9.06 -22.40 -21.12
N ARG A 305 -9.55 -22.50 -22.36
CA ARG A 305 -8.69 -22.65 -23.54
C ARG A 305 -8.33 -21.28 -24.09
N PHE A 306 -7.05 -20.92 -24.01
CA PHE A 306 -6.55 -19.70 -24.64
C PHE A 306 -6.09 -20.00 -26.08
N PRO A 307 -6.42 -19.14 -27.06
CA PRO A 307 -5.87 -19.23 -28.41
C PRO A 307 -4.34 -19.21 -28.40
N GLY A 308 -3.72 -19.86 -29.39
CA GLY A 308 -2.26 -19.87 -29.58
C GLY A 308 -1.64 -18.46 -29.57
N GLU A 309 -2.36 -17.51 -30.16
CA GLU A 309 -1.98 -16.09 -30.32
C GLU A 309 -2.49 -15.18 -29.18
N ASN A 310 -2.91 -15.73 -28.04
CA ASN A 310 -3.39 -14.90 -26.93
C ASN A 310 -2.24 -14.04 -26.36
N GLU A 311 -2.48 -12.73 -26.25
CA GLU A 311 -1.59 -11.78 -25.60
C GLU A 311 -2.32 -11.22 -24.36
N MET A 312 -1.91 -11.69 -23.19
CA MET A 312 -2.48 -11.35 -21.89
C MET A 312 -1.60 -10.30 -21.21
N GLU A 313 -2.19 -9.21 -20.76
CA GLU A 313 -1.54 -8.21 -19.92
C GLU A 313 -1.22 -8.79 -18.53
N GLU A 314 -2.11 -9.59 -17.95
CA GLU A 314 -1.96 -10.07 -16.58
C GLU A 314 -2.62 -11.44 -16.31
N LEU A 315 -1.85 -12.36 -15.72
CA LEU A 315 -2.31 -13.63 -15.15
C LEU A 315 -1.99 -13.66 -13.66
N GLY A 316 -3.02 -13.68 -12.80
CA GLY A 316 -2.87 -13.81 -11.35
C GLY A 316 -3.58 -15.05 -10.82
N LEU A 317 -2.85 -15.99 -10.23
CA LEU A 317 -3.41 -17.17 -9.57
C LEU A 317 -3.00 -17.19 -8.10
N ASP A 318 -3.97 -17.35 -7.22
CA ASP A 318 -3.76 -17.34 -5.77
C ASP A 318 -4.48 -18.55 -5.18
N ALA A 319 -3.75 -19.47 -4.55
CA ALA A 319 -4.33 -20.67 -3.96
C ALA A 319 -3.80 -20.89 -2.54
N ASP A 320 -4.68 -20.76 -1.56
CA ASP A 320 -4.40 -20.97 -0.13
C ASP A 320 -4.30 -22.45 0.29
N CYS A 321 -4.78 -23.39 -0.53
CA CYS A 321 -4.64 -24.83 -0.28
C CYS A 321 -4.37 -25.65 -1.56
N SER A 322 -3.71 -26.80 -1.42
CA SER A 322 -3.37 -27.69 -2.55
C SER A 322 -4.59 -28.29 -3.26
N GLU A 323 -5.71 -28.43 -2.55
CA GLU A 323 -6.99 -28.89 -3.13
C GLU A 323 -7.45 -27.96 -4.26
N HIS A 324 -7.10 -26.68 -4.22
CA HIS A 324 -7.46 -25.71 -5.26
C HIS A 324 -6.75 -25.92 -6.59
N ILE A 325 -5.66 -26.68 -6.60
CA ILE A 325 -4.83 -26.86 -7.80
C ILE A 325 -4.69 -28.32 -8.22
N THR A 326 -5.31 -29.26 -7.51
CA THR A 326 -5.09 -30.71 -7.72
C THR A 326 -5.35 -31.14 -9.16
N GLU A 327 -6.48 -30.72 -9.75
CA GLU A 327 -6.80 -30.99 -11.17
C GLU A 327 -5.76 -30.39 -12.14
N ILE A 328 -5.16 -29.26 -11.77
CA ILE A 328 -4.13 -28.57 -12.56
C ILE A 328 -2.80 -29.33 -12.50
N LEU A 329 -2.49 -29.95 -11.36
CA LEU A 329 -1.25 -30.70 -11.17
C LEU A 329 -1.25 -32.05 -11.89
N GLU A 330 -2.43 -32.61 -12.18
CA GLU A 330 -2.62 -33.84 -12.97
C GLU A 330 -2.29 -33.64 -14.46
N GLU A 331 -2.27 -32.40 -14.93
CA GLU A 331 -1.94 -32.04 -16.31
C GLU A 331 -0.45 -32.27 -16.65
N ASP A 332 -0.16 -32.50 -17.93
CA ASP A 332 1.22 -32.61 -18.41
C ASP A 332 1.95 -31.26 -18.31
N ASN A 333 3.27 -31.30 -18.14
CA ASN A 333 4.07 -30.07 -18.11
C ASN A 333 3.97 -29.32 -19.44
N ASN A 334 3.79 -28.00 -19.37
CA ASN A 334 3.51 -27.12 -20.50
C ASN A 334 2.21 -27.41 -21.28
N SER A 335 1.27 -28.23 -20.76
CA SER A 335 -0.01 -28.50 -21.45
C SER A 335 -1.00 -27.32 -21.35
N LEU A 336 -0.89 -26.51 -20.29
CA LEU A 336 -1.80 -25.40 -20.01
C LEU A 336 -1.33 -24.14 -20.72
N TRP A 337 -1.61 -24.06 -22.03
CA TRP A 337 -1.16 -22.97 -22.87
C TRP A 337 -1.79 -21.62 -22.50
N VAL A 338 -0.97 -20.64 -22.10
CA VAL A 338 -1.41 -19.27 -21.74
C VAL A 338 -1.09 -18.22 -22.80
N GLY A 339 -0.31 -18.60 -23.82
CA GLY A 339 0.15 -17.68 -24.87
C GLY A 339 1.28 -16.77 -24.40
N LYS A 340 1.22 -15.49 -24.78
CA LYS A 340 2.12 -14.44 -24.28
C LYS A 340 1.47 -13.76 -23.08
N VAL A 341 2.23 -13.61 -22.00
CA VAL A 341 1.78 -12.97 -20.76
C VAL A 341 2.79 -11.90 -20.40
N LYS A 342 2.33 -10.67 -20.17
CA LYS A 342 3.20 -9.58 -19.71
C LYS A 342 3.46 -9.64 -18.21
N LYS A 343 2.43 -9.85 -17.38
CA LYS A 343 2.58 -9.95 -15.92
C LYS A 343 2.01 -11.25 -15.39
N MET A 344 2.79 -11.98 -14.60
CA MET A 344 2.36 -13.24 -14.00
C MET A 344 2.59 -13.19 -12.49
N GLU A 345 1.54 -13.38 -11.71
CA GLU A 345 1.56 -13.42 -10.25
C GLU A 345 1.00 -14.76 -9.76
N LEU A 346 1.82 -15.57 -9.10
CA LEU A 346 1.41 -16.85 -8.52
C LEU A 346 1.66 -16.82 -7.01
N CYS A 347 0.60 -17.03 -6.22
CA CYS A 347 0.64 -16.98 -4.75
C CYS A 347 0.18 -18.29 -4.12
N GLY A 348 0.82 -18.67 -3.02
CA GLY A 348 0.51 -19.89 -2.27
C GLY A 348 0.79 -21.14 -3.11
N HIS A 349 -0.10 -22.12 -3.04
CA HIS A 349 0.02 -23.35 -3.83
C HIS A 349 0.03 -23.10 -5.34
N ALA A 350 -0.53 -21.99 -5.82
CA ALA A 350 -0.59 -21.69 -7.25
C ALA A 350 0.79 -21.62 -7.92
N VAL A 351 1.86 -21.42 -7.14
CA VAL A 351 3.23 -21.49 -7.63
C VAL A 351 3.55 -22.86 -8.23
N GLU A 352 3.05 -23.97 -7.67
CA GLU A 352 3.27 -25.32 -8.24
C GLU A 352 2.67 -25.53 -9.64
N ILE A 353 1.80 -24.62 -10.09
CA ILE A 353 1.24 -24.65 -11.45
C ILE A 353 2.28 -24.21 -12.49
N LEU A 354 3.34 -23.48 -12.10
CA LEU A 354 4.28 -22.87 -13.04
C LEU A 354 4.85 -23.86 -14.09
N PRO A 355 5.27 -25.11 -13.76
CA PRO A 355 5.72 -26.09 -14.75
C PRO A 355 4.63 -26.60 -15.69
N LYS A 356 3.36 -26.43 -15.34
CA LYS A 356 2.19 -26.84 -16.13
C LYS A 356 1.85 -25.79 -17.19
N LEU A 357 2.23 -24.54 -16.98
CA LEU A 357 1.95 -23.43 -17.89
C LEU A 357 2.78 -23.54 -19.17
N GLY A 358 2.09 -23.61 -20.31
CA GLY A 358 2.70 -23.47 -21.63
C GLY A 358 2.85 -21.99 -21.98
N ILE A 359 4.07 -21.45 -21.82
CA ILE A 359 4.42 -20.07 -22.15
C ILE A 359 5.05 -20.01 -23.55
N HIS A 360 4.63 -19.05 -24.37
CA HIS A 360 5.19 -18.86 -25.70
C HIS A 360 6.72 -18.61 -25.67
N GLN A 361 7.48 -19.17 -26.63
CA GLN A 361 8.96 -19.06 -26.64
C GLN A 361 9.46 -17.61 -26.75
N GLU A 362 8.73 -16.78 -27.48
CA GLU A 362 9.00 -15.35 -27.63
C GLU A 362 8.34 -14.48 -26.55
N ASN A 363 7.85 -15.08 -25.46
CA ASN A 363 7.21 -14.32 -24.40
C ASN A 363 8.22 -13.40 -23.69
N VAL A 364 7.81 -12.14 -23.48
CA VAL A 364 8.56 -11.14 -22.72
C VAL A 364 7.70 -10.77 -21.52
N LEU A 365 7.99 -11.38 -20.38
CA LEU A 365 7.39 -11.01 -19.09
C LEU A 365 7.97 -9.68 -18.64
N GLU A 366 7.09 -8.68 -18.54
CA GLU A 366 7.37 -7.47 -17.78
C GLU A 366 7.59 -7.80 -16.30
N GLU A 367 6.81 -8.75 -15.75
CA GLU A 367 6.92 -9.16 -14.35
C GLU A 367 6.56 -10.64 -14.14
N LEU A 368 7.38 -11.36 -13.38
CA LEU A 368 7.08 -12.65 -12.78
C LEU A 368 7.20 -12.53 -11.26
N ALA A 369 6.09 -12.67 -10.54
CA ALA A 369 6.03 -12.63 -9.08
C ALA A 369 5.56 -13.97 -8.53
N LEU A 370 6.39 -14.60 -7.69
CA LEU A 370 6.09 -15.85 -7.00
C LEU A 370 6.18 -15.64 -5.49
N ASP A 371 5.14 -16.03 -4.75
CA ASP A 371 5.11 -15.91 -3.28
C ASP A 371 4.54 -17.17 -2.64
N THR A 372 5.34 -17.82 -1.78
CA THR A 372 4.92 -19.04 -1.07
C THR A 372 5.33 -19.02 0.40
N GLU A 373 4.36 -18.86 1.29
CA GLU A 373 4.59 -18.89 2.76
C GLU A 373 4.97 -20.27 3.31
N HIS A 374 4.64 -21.36 2.60
CA HIS A 374 4.90 -22.73 3.05
C HIS A 374 5.72 -23.52 2.04
N PHE A 375 6.70 -24.29 2.53
CA PHE A 375 7.55 -25.17 1.72
C PHE A 375 6.76 -26.10 0.80
N LEU A 376 5.64 -26.64 1.29
CA LEU A 376 4.74 -27.55 0.56
C LEU A 376 4.14 -26.92 -0.71
N ASN A 377 4.24 -25.60 -0.88
CA ASN A 377 3.68 -24.89 -2.02
C ASN A 377 4.66 -24.81 -3.22
N ALA A 378 5.85 -25.40 -3.10
CA ALA A 378 6.86 -25.41 -4.17
C ALA A 378 7.52 -26.78 -4.35
N THR A 379 7.12 -27.80 -3.59
CA THR A 379 7.82 -29.10 -3.54
C THR A 379 7.96 -29.76 -4.90
N GLY A 380 6.92 -29.71 -5.74
CA GLY A 380 6.98 -30.26 -7.10
C GLY A 380 8.06 -29.61 -7.97
N ILE A 381 8.27 -28.30 -7.80
CA ILE A 381 9.26 -27.53 -8.57
C ILE A 381 10.67 -27.77 -8.03
N LEU A 382 10.83 -27.84 -6.71
CA LEU A 382 12.13 -28.04 -6.08
C LEU A 382 12.76 -29.40 -6.44
N GLY A 383 11.94 -30.40 -6.73
CA GLY A 383 12.38 -31.70 -7.24
C GLY A 383 12.87 -31.70 -8.68
N MET A 384 12.66 -30.63 -9.45
CA MET A 384 13.09 -30.54 -10.84
C MET A 384 14.60 -30.30 -10.98
N GLU A 385 15.17 -30.58 -12.15
CA GLU A 385 16.56 -30.24 -12.45
C GLU A 385 16.77 -28.72 -12.51
N ASN A 386 17.97 -28.25 -12.19
CA ASN A 386 18.30 -26.82 -12.27
C ASN A 386 18.24 -26.34 -13.73
N ASN A 387 17.76 -25.11 -13.95
CA ASN A 387 17.54 -24.53 -15.28
C ASN A 387 16.60 -25.36 -16.19
N SER A 388 15.65 -26.12 -15.62
CA SER A 388 14.69 -26.90 -16.40
C SER A 388 13.38 -26.14 -16.67
N LEU A 389 13.05 -25.14 -15.85
CA LEU A 389 11.78 -24.41 -15.93
C LEU A 389 11.92 -23.15 -16.78
N TRP A 390 11.54 -23.25 -18.05
CA TRP A 390 11.57 -22.13 -18.99
C TRP A 390 10.48 -21.10 -18.68
N VAL A 391 10.87 -19.84 -18.48
CA VAL A 391 9.93 -18.72 -18.23
C VAL A 391 10.00 -17.61 -19.28
N GLY A 392 10.77 -17.79 -20.36
CA GLY A 392 10.93 -16.78 -21.39
C GLY A 392 11.97 -15.70 -21.04
N ARG A 393 11.76 -14.49 -21.58
CA ARG A 393 12.50 -13.28 -21.19
C ARG A 393 11.76 -12.60 -20.04
N VAL A 394 12.48 -12.23 -18.98
CA VAL A 394 11.89 -11.68 -17.74
C VAL A 394 12.59 -10.37 -17.40
N LYS A 395 11.86 -9.26 -17.48
CA LYS A 395 12.35 -7.95 -17.08
C LYS A 395 12.44 -7.82 -15.56
N ARG A 396 11.38 -8.21 -14.83
CA ARG A 396 11.30 -8.12 -13.38
C ARG A 396 10.95 -9.47 -12.76
N LEU A 397 11.82 -10.00 -11.90
CA LEU A 397 11.60 -11.25 -11.18
C LEU A 397 11.51 -10.97 -9.68
N VAL A 398 10.37 -11.31 -9.08
CA VAL A 398 10.10 -11.15 -7.65
C VAL A 398 9.84 -12.51 -7.04
N LEU A 399 10.71 -12.95 -6.13
CA LEU A 399 10.54 -14.21 -5.40
C LEU A 399 10.46 -13.91 -3.91
N LYS A 400 9.37 -14.34 -3.27
CA LYS A 400 9.14 -14.14 -1.84
C LYS A 400 9.02 -15.47 -1.11
N ASN A 401 9.51 -15.48 0.13
CA ASN A 401 9.45 -16.61 1.03
C ASN A 401 10.08 -17.87 0.40
N HIS A 402 9.44 -19.04 0.49
CA HIS A 402 9.97 -20.28 -0.09
C HIS A 402 10.13 -20.23 -1.63
N ALA A 403 9.51 -19.26 -2.31
CA ALA A 403 9.63 -19.14 -3.77
C ALA A 403 11.06 -18.77 -4.19
N VAL A 404 11.86 -18.22 -3.27
CA VAL A 404 13.28 -17.95 -3.50
C VAL A 404 14.06 -19.23 -3.83
N GLU A 405 13.66 -20.39 -3.30
CA GLU A 405 14.29 -21.69 -3.61
C GLU A 405 14.06 -22.15 -5.05
N ILE A 406 13.09 -21.56 -5.76
CA ILE A 406 12.79 -21.86 -7.17
C ILE A 406 13.81 -21.20 -8.09
N LEU A 407 14.54 -20.17 -7.65
CA LEU A 407 15.48 -19.42 -8.49
C LEU A 407 16.46 -20.31 -9.30
N PRO A 408 17.12 -21.35 -8.72
CA PRO A 408 18.02 -22.23 -9.47
C PRO A 408 17.31 -23.12 -10.50
N LYS A 409 15.98 -23.27 -10.40
CA LYS A 409 15.15 -24.08 -11.32
C LYS A 409 14.74 -23.30 -12.56
N LEU A 410 14.63 -21.98 -12.43
CA LEU A 410 14.25 -21.09 -13.52
C LEU A 410 15.34 -21.03 -14.60
N ARG A 411 14.90 -21.07 -15.86
CA ARG A 411 15.72 -20.83 -17.05
C ARG A 411 15.16 -19.63 -17.79
N THR A 412 15.93 -18.56 -17.81
CA THR A 412 15.68 -17.37 -18.64
C THR A 412 16.51 -17.43 -19.92
N HIS A 413 16.19 -16.57 -20.88
CA HIS A 413 16.97 -16.44 -22.10
C HIS A 413 18.39 -15.92 -21.80
N GLY A 414 19.43 -16.56 -22.34
CA GLY A 414 20.84 -16.28 -21.95
C GLY A 414 21.37 -14.89 -22.29
N GLU A 415 20.76 -14.22 -23.27
CA GLU A 415 21.08 -12.83 -23.66
C GLU A 415 20.22 -11.78 -22.95
N ASP A 416 19.33 -12.19 -22.05
CA ASP A 416 18.39 -11.28 -21.40
C ASP A 416 19.08 -10.38 -20.38
N VAL A 417 18.60 -9.13 -20.32
CA VAL A 417 19.03 -8.15 -19.32
C VAL A 417 17.83 -7.90 -18.41
N MET A 418 17.86 -8.51 -17.24
CA MET A 418 16.84 -8.34 -16.21
C MET A 418 16.95 -6.92 -15.64
N GLU A 419 15.85 -6.18 -15.70
CA GLU A 419 15.73 -4.83 -15.14
C GLU A 419 15.78 -4.88 -13.61
N GLU A 420 15.13 -5.87 -12.99
CA GLU A 420 15.09 -5.98 -11.53
C GLU A 420 14.93 -7.44 -11.03
N LEU A 421 15.76 -7.84 -10.07
CA LEU A 421 15.65 -9.09 -9.32
C LEU A 421 15.41 -8.77 -7.84
N VAL A 422 14.25 -9.15 -7.31
CA VAL A 422 13.88 -8.97 -5.90
C VAL A 422 13.74 -10.33 -5.23
N LEU A 423 14.55 -10.59 -4.21
CA LEU A 423 14.43 -11.79 -3.37
C LEU A 423 14.15 -11.36 -1.93
N ASP A 424 13.06 -11.87 -1.37
CA ASP A 424 12.63 -11.56 0.00
C ASP A 424 12.36 -12.85 0.76
N ALA A 425 12.94 -13.01 1.95
CA ALA A 425 12.74 -14.21 2.76
C ALA A 425 12.73 -13.87 4.24
N ASP A 426 11.60 -14.10 4.90
CA ASP A 426 11.41 -13.80 6.32
C ASP A 426 11.92 -14.89 7.27
N ASN A 427 12.23 -16.10 6.76
CA ASN A 427 12.71 -17.24 7.55
C ASN A 427 13.91 -17.95 6.89
N ALA A 428 14.84 -18.46 7.70
CA ALA A 428 15.99 -19.25 7.24
C ALA A 428 15.57 -20.53 6.49
N GLU A 429 14.46 -21.14 6.91
CA GLU A 429 13.91 -22.35 6.27
C GLU A 429 13.51 -22.11 4.80
N HIS A 430 13.23 -20.85 4.43
CA HIS A 430 12.92 -20.47 3.05
C HIS A 430 14.13 -20.59 2.11
N LEU A 431 15.33 -20.89 2.63
CA LEU A 431 16.57 -20.93 1.85
C LEU A 431 17.38 -22.21 2.07
N ALA A 432 16.79 -23.23 2.71
CA ALA A 432 17.49 -24.44 3.13
C ALA A 432 18.19 -25.15 1.96
N GLU A 433 17.55 -25.24 0.80
CA GLU A 433 18.13 -25.91 -0.38
C GLU A 433 19.10 -25.02 -1.13
N ILE A 434 18.75 -23.75 -1.37
CA ILE A 434 19.61 -22.84 -2.14
C ILE A 434 20.93 -22.56 -1.42
N LEU A 435 20.97 -22.55 -0.08
CA LEU A 435 22.20 -22.34 0.68
C LEU A 435 23.16 -23.54 0.63
N LYS A 436 22.67 -24.76 0.33
CA LYS A 436 23.52 -25.95 0.14
C LYS A 436 24.28 -25.94 -1.18
N THR A 437 23.85 -25.12 -2.15
CA THR A 437 24.50 -25.01 -3.47
C THR A 437 25.93 -24.45 -3.37
N GLU A 438 26.76 -24.70 -4.38
CA GLU A 438 28.12 -24.13 -4.42
C GLU A 438 28.08 -22.60 -4.60
N THR A 439 29.14 -21.90 -4.19
CA THR A 439 29.27 -20.45 -4.42
C THR A 439 29.29 -20.14 -5.92
N ASN A 440 28.63 -19.07 -6.35
CA ASN A 440 28.51 -18.70 -7.77
C ASN A 440 27.93 -19.83 -8.66
N SER A 441 26.98 -20.62 -8.15
CA SER A 441 26.34 -21.70 -8.93
C SER A 441 24.94 -21.35 -9.43
N VAL A 442 24.26 -20.37 -8.82
CA VAL A 442 22.91 -19.94 -9.19
C VAL A 442 23.02 -18.83 -10.23
N TRP A 443 22.69 -19.12 -11.49
CA TRP A 443 22.80 -18.14 -12.57
C TRP A 443 21.73 -17.04 -12.44
N ALA A 444 22.17 -15.79 -12.28
CA ALA A 444 21.30 -14.61 -12.25
C ALA A 444 21.30 -13.84 -13.60
N GLY A 445 22.26 -14.11 -14.49
CA GLY A 445 22.36 -13.42 -15.78
C GLY A 445 22.93 -12.00 -15.66
N ARG A 446 22.44 -11.10 -16.53
CA ARG A 446 22.70 -9.66 -16.47
C ARG A 446 21.54 -9.01 -15.70
N VAL A 447 21.83 -8.35 -14.58
CA VAL A 447 20.84 -7.75 -13.67
C VAL A 447 21.20 -6.29 -13.43
N LYS A 448 20.28 -5.38 -13.78
CA LYS A 448 20.44 -3.94 -13.54
C LYS A 448 20.23 -3.58 -12.07
N ARG A 449 19.15 -4.06 -11.44
CA ARG A 449 18.83 -3.78 -10.03
C ARG A 449 18.66 -5.09 -9.26
N LEU A 450 19.42 -5.28 -8.19
CA LEU A 450 19.32 -6.44 -7.30
C LEU A 450 18.91 -5.98 -5.91
N GLU A 451 17.76 -6.46 -5.45
CA GLU A 451 17.24 -6.22 -4.11
C GLU A 451 17.15 -7.53 -3.33
N LEU A 452 17.85 -7.62 -2.20
CA LEU A 452 17.79 -8.76 -1.29
C LEU A 452 17.33 -8.29 0.10
N ARG A 453 16.26 -8.89 0.61
CA ARG A 453 15.68 -8.56 1.92
C ARG A 453 15.66 -9.77 2.85
N GLY A 454 15.81 -9.50 4.14
CA GLY A 454 15.72 -10.52 5.18
C GLY A 454 16.82 -11.58 5.07
N TYR A 455 16.44 -12.85 5.19
CA TYR A 455 17.34 -13.98 4.99
C TYR A 455 17.88 -14.08 3.55
N ALA A 456 17.17 -13.54 2.54
CA ALA A 456 17.55 -13.69 1.13
C ALA A 456 18.92 -13.08 0.81
N VAL A 457 19.38 -12.15 1.65
CA VAL A 457 20.72 -11.58 1.60
C VAL A 457 21.83 -12.67 1.63
N GLN A 458 21.58 -13.83 2.28
CA GLN A 458 22.54 -14.95 2.32
C GLN A 458 22.76 -15.63 0.96
N ILE A 459 21.89 -15.37 -0.02
CA ILE A 459 22.00 -15.93 -1.37
C ILE A 459 23.02 -15.17 -2.22
N LEU A 460 23.38 -13.93 -1.86
CA LEU A 460 24.31 -13.12 -2.64
C LEU A 460 25.61 -13.86 -3.05
N PRO A 461 26.30 -14.64 -2.18
CA PRO A 461 27.48 -15.41 -2.57
C PRO A 461 27.21 -16.62 -3.48
N LYS A 462 25.94 -17.03 -3.63
CA LYS A 462 25.49 -18.13 -4.48
C LYS A 462 25.17 -17.66 -5.89
N LEU A 463 24.80 -16.39 -6.06
CA LEU A 463 24.48 -15.79 -7.35
C LEU A 463 25.72 -15.67 -8.24
N LYS A 464 25.58 -16.08 -9.50
CA LYS A 464 26.54 -15.91 -10.58
C LYS A 464 25.98 -14.91 -11.58
N PHE A 465 26.63 -13.77 -11.68
CA PHE A 465 26.33 -12.75 -12.69
C PHE A 465 27.17 -12.99 -13.95
N HIS A 466 26.69 -12.48 -15.07
CA HIS A 466 27.47 -12.40 -16.30
C HIS A 466 28.74 -11.54 -16.10
N GLU A 467 29.85 -11.85 -16.79
CA GLU A 467 31.13 -11.14 -16.60
C GLU A 467 31.05 -9.64 -16.94
N GLU A 468 30.26 -9.31 -17.97
CA GLU A 468 29.94 -7.94 -18.40
C GLU A 468 28.78 -7.30 -17.61
N ASN A 469 28.40 -7.82 -16.44
CA ASN A 469 27.29 -7.24 -15.68
C ASN A 469 27.68 -5.87 -15.09
N GLU A 470 27.00 -4.82 -15.55
CA GLU A 470 27.06 -3.48 -14.99
C GLU A 470 25.76 -3.19 -14.24
N MET A 471 25.80 -3.35 -12.93
CA MET A 471 24.64 -3.20 -12.05
C MET A 471 24.41 -1.71 -11.75
N GLU A 472 23.20 -1.24 -12.02
CA GLU A 472 22.73 0.11 -11.69
C GLU A 472 22.53 0.25 -10.17
N GLU A 473 21.98 -0.76 -9.49
CA GLU A 473 21.69 -0.72 -8.05
C GLU A 473 21.82 -2.09 -7.37
N LEU A 474 22.50 -2.11 -6.22
CA LEU A 474 22.53 -3.23 -5.28
C LEU A 474 21.96 -2.74 -3.94
N ASP A 475 20.78 -3.24 -3.56
CA ASP A 475 20.12 -2.93 -2.29
C ASP A 475 20.04 -4.18 -1.41
N LEU A 476 20.66 -4.12 -0.23
CA LEU A 476 20.67 -5.20 0.74
C LEU A 476 20.10 -4.70 2.07
N ASP A 477 19.04 -5.35 2.54
CA ASP A 477 18.40 -5.05 3.81
C ASP A 477 18.28 -6.31 4.68
N ALA A 478 18.75 -6.22 5.93
CA ALA A 478 18.69 -7.32 6.89
C ALA A 478 18.42 -6.78 8.28
N ASP A 479 17.16 -6.82 8.71
CA ASP A 479 16.72 -6.27 10.01
C ASP A 479 17.23 -7.06 11.22
N GLU A 480 17.63 -8.32 11.04
CA GLU A 480 18.12 -9.18 12.12
C GLU A 480 19.55 -9.72 11.88
N ALA A 481 20.26 -9.97 12.98
CA ALA A 481 21.64 -10.46 12.92
C ALA A 481 21.73 -11.90 12.38
N GLU A 482 20.70 -12.70 12.62
CA GLU A 482 20.61 -14.13 12.26
C GLU A 482 20.60 -14.32 10.75
N TYR A 483 20.11 -13.32 10.02
CA TYR A 483 20.03 -13.29 8.56
C TYR A 483 21.40 -13.34 7.88
N LEU A 484 22.52 -13.25 8.60
CA LEU A 484 23.86 -13.24 8.01
C LEU A 484 24.77 -14.36 8.53
N THR A 485 24.23 -15.32 9.28
CA THR A 485 25.03 -16.30 10.04
C THR A 485 26.06 -17.04 9.16
N GLU A 486 25.63 -17.60 8.02
CA GLU A 486 26.54 -18.29 7.10
C GLU A 486 27.42 -17.32 6.31
N MET A 487 26.86 -16.24 5.81
CA MET A 487 27.59 -15.26 4.98
C MET A 487 28.74 -14.56 5.72
N LEU A 488 28.63 -14.37 7.05
CA LEU A 488 29.72 -13.79 7.83
C LEU A 488 30.95 -14.70 7.95
N ARG A 489 30.81 -16.00 7.69
CA ARG A 489 31.90 -16.99 7.67
C ARG A 489 32.77 -16.88 6.41
N THR A 490 32.21 -16.34 5.32
CA THR A 490 32.92 -16.16 4.04
C THR A 490 34.14 -15.24 4.18
N LYS A 491 35.18 -15.43 3.36
CA LYS A 491 36.38 -14.55 3.41
C LYS A 491 36.01 -13.11 3.00
N ASN A 492 36.77 -12.12 3.50
CA ASN A 492 36.61 -10.74 3.04
C ASN A 492 36.94 -10.61 1.55
N SER A 493 36.27 -9.69 0.85
CA SER A 493 36.46 -9.45 -0.59
C SER A 493 36.37 -10.72 -1.45
N SER A 494 35.42 -11.59 -1.13
CA SER A 494 35.18 -12.85 -1.84
C SER A 494 33.89 -12.85 -2.67
N ILE A 495 32.96 -11.94 -2.38
CA ILE A 495 31.70 -11.82 -3.11
C ILE A 495 31.92 -10.87 -4.28
N LEU A 496 31.88 -11.41 -5.50
CA LEU A 496 32.02 -10.67 -6.75
C LEU A 496 30.64 -10.14 -7.17
N VAL A 497 30.47 -8.82 -7.14
CA VAL A 497 29.22 -8.15 -7.56
C VAL A 497 29.37 -7.39 -8.88
N GLY A 498 30.55 -7.47 -9.52
CA GLY A 498 30.83 -6.76 -10.77
C GLY A 498 31.08 -5.25 -10.57
N LYS A 499 30.68 -4.45 -11.56
CA LYS A 499 30.62 -2.98 -11.45
C LYS A 499 29.25 -2.60 -10.88
N VAL A 500 29.23 -1.82 -9.80
CA VAL A 500 27.99 -1.38 -9.13
C VAL A 500 27.97 0.14 -9.09
N LYS A 501 26.95 0.76 -9.68
CA LYS A 501 26.78 2.22 -9.68
C LYS A 501 26.23 2.72 -8.35
N LYS A 502 25.21 2.06 -7.79
CA LYS A 502 24.60 2.43 -6.50
C LYS A 502 24.61 1.26 -5.53
N LEU A 503 25.07 1.49 -4.30
CA LEU A 503 25.08 0.48 -3.24
C LEU A 503 24.36 1.00 -1.99
N ASN A 504 23.27 0.33 -1.63
CA ASN A 504 22.49 0.60 -0.44
C ASN A 504 22.63 -0.58 0.53
N LEU A 505 23.19 -0.33 1.72
CA LEU A 505 23.26 -1.33 2.79
C LEU A 505 22.54 -0.82 4.03
N ARG A 506 21.47 -1.51 4.40
CA ARG A 506 20.63 -1.17 5.55
C ARG A 506 20.78 -2.21 6.66
N HIS A 507 20.67 -1.76 7.90
CA HIS A 507 20.62 -2.63 9.07
C HIS A 507 21.84 -3.56 9.17
N TYR A 508 21.64 -4.85 9.48
CA TYR A 508 22.73 -5.81 9.60
C TYR A 508 23.46 -6.06 8.28
N ALA A 509 22.85 -5.80 7.12
CA ALA A 509 23.48 -5.98 5.81
C ALA A 509 24.77 -5.17 5.64
N MET A 510 24.95 -4.11 6.44
CA MET A 510 26.23 -3.41 6.57
C MET A 510 27.43 -4.33 6.84
N LYS A 511 27.25 -5.44 7.57
CA LYS A 511 28.34 -6.40 7.87
C LYS A 511 28.88 -7.11 6.63
N ILE A 512 28.18 -7.00 5.49
CA ILE A 512 28.57 -7.55 4.19
C ILE A 512 29.56 -6.64 3.48
N LEU A 513 29.59 -5.34 3.78
CA LEU A 513 30.48 -4.39 3.10
C LEU A 513 31.95 -4.87 3.00
N PRO A 514 32.58 -5.43 4.06
CA PRO A 514 33.95 -5.96 3.96
C PRO A 514 34.08 -7.26 3.15
N LYS A 515 32.97 -7.91 2.80
CA LYS A 515 32.89 -9.17 2.03
C LYS A 515 32.77 -8.91 0.54
N LEU A 516 32.23 -7.75 0.14
CA LEU A 516 32.11 -7.34 -1.25
C LEU A 516 33.49 -7.05 -1.85
N LYS A 517 33.66 -7.44 -3.11
CA LYS A 517 34.82 -7.12 -3.93
C LYS A 517 34.36 -6.31 -5.15
N PHE A 518 34.65 -5.02 -5.13
CA PHE A 518 34.40 -4.12 -6.25
C PHE A 518 35.51 -4.22 -7.30
N HIS A 519 35.15 -3.99 -8.56
CA HIS A 519 36.14 -3.83 -9.64
C HIS A 519 37.04 -2.62 -9.36
N LYS A 520 38.34 -2.69 -9.71
CA LYS A 520 39.30 -1.60 -9.44
C LYS A 520 38.89 -0.28 -10.12
N GLU A 521 38.27 -0.38 -11.28
CA GLU A 521 37.80 0.74 -12.10
C GLU A 521 36.35 1.14 -11.77
N SER A 522 35.75 0.57 -10.71
CA SER A 522 34.39 0.91 -10.32
C SER A 522 34.38 2.35 -9.77
N ALA A 523 33.73 3.25 -10.51
CA ALA A 523 33.35 4.58 -10.04
C ALA A 523 31.88 4.52 -9.60
N MET A 524 31.65 4.47 -8.30
CA MET A 524 30.31 4.38 -7.71
C MET A 524 29.65 5.76 -7.74
N GLU A 525 28.42 5.82 -8.26
CA GLU A 525 27.60 7.03 -8.24
C GLU A 525 27.09 7.31 -6.82
N GLU A 526 26.71 6.27 -6.07
CA GLU A 526 26.08 6.45 -4.76
C GLU A 526 26.38 5.29 -3.80
N LEU A 527 26.80 5.62 -2.56
CA LEU A 527 26.97 4.68 -1.45
C LEU A 527 26.14 5.17 -0.24
N VAL A 528 25.07 4.45 0.09
CA VAL A 528 24.22 4.74 1.25
C VAL A 528 24.36 3.63 2.29
N LEU A 529 24.77 3.99 3.50
CA LEU A 529 24.91 3.06 4.61
C LEU A 529 24.07 3.54 5.80
N ASN A 530 23.15 2.71 6.28
CA ASN A 530 22.27 3.06 7.40
C ASN A 530 22.21 1.93 8.43
N ALA A 531 22.44 2.26 9.70
CA ALA A 531 22.29 1.34 10.81
C ALA A 531 21.55 2.00 11.99
N LYS A 532 20.47 1.37 12.45
CA LYS A 532 19.68 1.82 13.61
C LYS A 532 20.27 1.34 14.93
N HIS A 533 21.01 0.22 14.93
CA HIS A 533 21.55 -0.40 16.14
C HIS A 533 23.07 -0.62 16.12
N PHE A 534 23.71 -0.51 17.28
CA PHE A 534 25.18 -0.70 17.41
C PHE A 534 25.64 -2.10 16.97
N GLY A 535 24.81 -3.12 17.21
CA GLY A 535 25.09 -4.52 16.86
C GLY A 535 25.26 -4.75 15.36
N GLU A 536 24.65 -3.91 14.53
CA GLU A 536 24.71 -3.95 13.07
C GLU A 536 26.12 -3.61 12.56
N THR A 537 26.81 -2.69 13.24
CA THR A 537 28.16 -2.27 12.82
C THR A 537 29.28 -2.91 13.64
N ALA A 538 29.00 -3.45 14.82
CA ALA A 538 30.00 -3.96 15.77
C ALA A 538 31.04 -4.94 15.18
N GLY A 539 30.63 -5.79 14.23
CA GLY A 539 31.50 -6.77 13.57
C GLY A 539 32.59 -6.16 12.68
N ILE A 540 32.34 -4.97 12.13
CA ILE A 540 33.28 -4.26 11.25
C ILE A 540 34.49 -3.75 12.06
N TYR A 541 34.28 -3.32 13.30
CA TYR A 541 35.33 -2.71 14.13
C TYR A 541 36.26 -3.69 14.81
N LYS A 542 35.79 -4.89 15.14
CA LYS A 542 36.59 -5.87 15.89
C LYS A 542 37.85 -6.31 15.13
N LYS A 543 37.92 -6.07 13.81
CA LYS A 543 39.06 -6.43 12.97
C LYS A 543 40.16 -5.36 13.03
N LYS A 544 41.38 -5.75 13.43
CA LYS A 544 42.58 -4.88 13.40
C LYS A 544 42.88 -4.43 11.95
N ASN A 545 42.82 -3.13 11.72
CA ASN A 545 43.50 -2.34 10.67
C ASN A 545 43.34 -2.71 9.18
N LYS A 546 42.31 -3.44 8.77
CA LYS A 546 41.95 -3.51 7.34
C LYS A 546 40.85 -2.50 7.07
N GLY A 547 41.24 -1.32 6.56
CA GLY A 547 40.26 -0.40 5.99
C GLY A 547 39.50 -1.08 4.85
N ILE A 548 38.25 -0.68 4.65
CA ILE A 548 37.37 -1.17 3.60
C ILE A 548 37.55 -0.25 2.41
N TRP A 549 38.17 -0.77 1.35
CA TRP A 549 38.33 -0.04 0.10
C TRP A 549 36.99 0.06 -0.61
N ILE A 550 36.53 1.28 -0.87
CA ILE A 550 35.26 1.57 -1.58
C ILE A 550 35.48 2.26 -2.93
N GLY A 551 36.73 2.50 -3.35
CA GLY A 551 37.05 3.04 -4.66
C GLY A 551 36.77 4.55 -4.79
N LYS A 552 36.38 4.97 -5.99
CA LYS A 552 35.87 6.32 -6.26
C LYS A 552 34.36 6.35 -6.03
N VAL A 553 33.86 7.35 -5.30
CA VAL A 553 32.45 7.51 -4.93
C VAL A 553 32.04 8.95 -5.17
N LYS A 554 30.97 9.18 -5.94
CA LYS A 554 30.42 10.52 -6.17
C LYS A 554 29.56 11.01 -5.00
N ARG A 555 28.65 10.17 -4.49
CA ARG A 555 27.79 10.49 -3.35
C ARG A 555 27.95 9.47 -2.22
N LEU A 556 28.31 9.93 -1.01
CA LEU A 556 28.46 9.08 0.17
C LEU A 556 27.53 9.57 1.29
N GLU A 557 26.59 8.73 1.70
CA GLU A 557 25.64 9.03 2.77
C GLU A 557 25.72 8.00 3.90
N LEU A 558 25.95 8.46 5.13
CA LEU A 558 25.99 7.61 6.32
C LEU A 558 24.93 8.07 7.34
N GLY A 559 24.03 7.16 7.70
CA GLY A 559 22.97 7.38 8.69
C GLY A 559 23.14 6.51 9.93
N GLY A 560 22.86 7.07 11.10
CA GLY A 560 22.81 6.30 12.33
C GLY A 560 24.17 5.75 12.78
N TRP A 561 24.21 4.51 13.28
CA TRP A 561 25.45 3.83 13.67
C TRP A 561 26.41 3.58 12.50
N ALA A 562 25.96 3.71 11.25
CA ALA A 562 26.82 3.61 10.08
C ALA A 562 27.90 4.70 10.07
N ILE A 563 27.63 5.85 10.66
CA ILE A 563 28.62 6.93 10.77
C ILE A 563 29.88 6.44 11.49
N GLY A 564 29.74 5.57 12.48
CA GLY A 564 30.88 5.05 13.21
C GLY A 564 31.90 4.34 12.32
N ILE A 565 31.50 3.75 11.18
CA ILE A 565 32.41 3.00 10.29
C ILE A 565 33.20 3.91 9.36
N LEU A 566 32.92 5.22 9.34
CA LEU A 566 33.59 6.20 8.50
C LEU A 566 35.13 6.11 8.56
N PRO A 567 35.80 6.01 9.74
CA PRO A 567 37.26 5.87 9.80
C PRO A 567 37.80 4.57 9.21
N LYS A 568 36.93 3.60 8.91
CA LYS A 568 37.29 2.35 8.25
C LYS A 568 37.11 2.42 6.74
N LEU A 569 36.36 3.38 6.21
CA LEU A 569 36.19 3.53 4.76
C LEU A 569 37.45 4.16 4.16
N ARG A 570 37.97 3.54 3.11
CA ARG A 570 39.08 4.05 2.31
C ARG A 570 38.58 4.40 0.93
N VAL A 571 38.47 5.70 0.69
CA VAL A 571 38.22 6.29 -0.63
C VAL A 571 39.54 6.47 -1.37
N HIS A 572 39.48 6.54 -2.69
CA HIS A 572 40.64 6.86 -3.53
C HIS A 572 41.22 8.25 -3.18
N GLU A 573 42.54 8.44 -3.34
CA GLU A 573 43.20 9.72 -3.02
C GLU A 573 42.70 10.85 -3.93
N GLU A 574 42.58 10.56 -5.22
CA GLU A 574 41.97 11.44 -6.25
C GLU A 574 40.43 11.39 -6.27
N ASN A 575 39.77 11.07 -5.16
CA ASN A 575 38.31 11.05 -5.15
C ASN A 575 37.75 12.48 -5.09
N GLU A 576 36.89 12.81 -6.05
CA GLU A 576 36.13 14.06 -6.09
C GLU A 576 34.65 13.72 -5.87
N MET A 577 34.15 13.97 -4.66
CA MET A 577 32.75 13.72 -4.28
C MET A 577 31.88 14.90 -4.65
N GLU A 578 30.77 14.62 -5.34
CA GLU A 578 29.66 15.56 -5.53
C GLU A 578 28.92 15.81 -4.20
N GLU A 579 28.77 14.79 -3.35
CA GLU A 579 28.10 14.95 -2.05
C GLU A 579 28.63 14.01 -0.96
N PHE A 580 28.87 14.56 0.22
CA PHE A 580 29.15 13.81 1.44
C PHE A 580 28.18 14.20 2.56
N GLY A 581 27.29 13.27 2.93
CA GLY A 581 26.21 13.49 3.89
C GLY A 581 26.31 12.61 5.14
N LEU A 582 26.23 13.21 6.32
CA LEU A 582 26.16 12.48 7.60
C LEU A 582 24.95 12.93 8.43
N TRP A 583 24.15 11.98 8.93
CA TRP A 583 23.01 12.27 9.81
C TRP A 583 23.00 11.41 11.08
N ALA A 584 23.06 12.06 12.24
CA ALA A 584 22.96 11.41 13.55
C ALA A 584 21.97 12.13 14.48
N ASP A 585 20.97 11.41 14.98
CA ASP A 585 20.02 11.91 15.97
C ASP A 585 20.39 11.54 17.42
N SER A 586 21.44 10.74 17.62
CA SER A 586 21.95 10.29 18.92
C SER A 586 23.48 10.42 19.01
N PRO A 587 24.04 10.81 20.16
CA PRO A 587 25.49 10.92 20.34
C PRO A 587 26.20 9.56 20.29
N GLY A 588 25.48 8.45 20.55
CA GLY A 588 26.03 7.11 20.46
C GLY A 588 26.61 6.81 19.07
N TYR A 589 25.91 7.28 18.03
CA TYR A 589 26.23 7.02 16.61
C TYR A 589 27.62 7.51 16.20
N ILE A 590 28.05 8.64 16.76
CA ILE A 590 29.32 9.30 16.42
C ILE A 590 30.46 8.95 17.39
N THR A 591 30.16 8.27 18.50
CA THR A 591 31.11 8.06 19.61
C THR A 591 32.42 7.43 19.16
N ARG A 592 32.40 6.60 18.11
CA ARG A 592 33.60 5.99 17.55
C ARG A 592 34.44 6.97 16.73
N VAL A 593 33.82 7.75 15.85
CA VAL A 593 34.52 8.75 15.03
C VAL A 593 35.15 9.82 15.92
N LEU A 594 34.50 10.19 17.02
CA LEU A 594 35.03 11.16 17.96
C LEU A 594 36.32 10.72 18.69
N LYS A 595 36.64 9.41 18.70
CA LYS A 595 37.89 8.88 19.27
C LYS A 595 39.08 9.04 18.33
N GLU A 596 38.82 9.26 17.04
CA GLU A 596 39.88 9.51 16.07
C GLU A 596 40.54 10.86 16.33
N GLU A 597 41.78 11.03 15.88
CA GLU A 597 42.48 12.31 15.92
C GLU A 597 41.78 13.34 15.02
N ASN A 598 42.02 14.63 15.27
CA ASN A 598 41.51 15.66 14.37
C ASN A 598 42.20 15.55 13.01
N ASN A 599 41.47 15.81 11.92
CA ASN A 599 41.98 15.69 10.55
C ASN A 599 42.56 14.30 10.19
N SER A 600 42.07 13.21 10.79
CA SER A 600 42.55 11.85 10.48
C SER A 600 41.68 11.11 9.46
N VAL A 601 40.43 11.53 9.28
CA VAL A 601 39.45 10.87 8.40
C VAL A 601 39.48 11.51 7.02
N TRP A 602 40.21 10.90 6.09
CA TRP A 602 40.29 11.39 4.71
C TRP A 602 38.97 11.23 3.94
N VAL A 603 38.49 12.34 3.35
CA VAL A 603 37.28 12.35 2.51
C VAL A 603 37.53 12.80 1.06
N GLY A 604 38.75 13.23 0.72
CA GLY A 604 39.09 13.71 -0.63
C GLY A 604 38.65 15.16 -0.87
N LYS A 605 38.34 15.48 -2.13
CA LYS A 605 37.65 16.71 -2.51
C LYS A 605 36.14 16.50 -2.40
N VAL A 606 35.43 17.49 -1.89
CA VAL A 606 33.98 17.43 -1.63
C VAL A 606 33.34 18.72 -2.11
N GLU A 607 32.44 18.59 -3.08
CA GLU A 607 31.65 19.68 -3.64
C GLU A 607 30.55 20.13 -2.65
N ARG A 608 29.80 19.18 -2.07
CA ARG A 608 28.75 19.45 -1.08
C ARG A 608 28.93 18.63 0.20
N LEU A 609 29.09 19.29 1.34
CA LEU A 609 29.20 18.65 2.66
C LEU A 609 27.95 18.96 3.49
N LYS A 610 27.18 17.92 3.85
CA LYS A 610 25.97 18.05 4.67
C LYS A 610 26.12 17.30 5.99
N LEU A 611 26.11 18.01 7.12
CA LEU A 611 26.18 17.42 8.45
C LEU A 611 24.94 17.80 9.28
N ARG A 612 24.19 16.80 9.73
CA ARG A 612 22.93 17.01 10.46
C ARG A 612 22.93 16.33 11.83
N GLY A 613 22.44 17.05 12.83
CA GLY A 613 22.31 16.56 14.21
C GLY A 613 23.66 16.44 14.91
N TYR A 614 23.88 15.35 15.66
CA TYR A 614 25.16 15.07 16.31
C TYR A 614 26.31 14.88 15.30
N ALA A 615 26.03 14.57 14.03
CA ALA A 615 27.05 14.35 13.00
C ALA A 615 27.93 15.58 12.77
N VAL A 616 27.44 16.78 13.09
CA VAL A 616 28.21 18.02 13.08
C VAL A 616 29.51 17.90 13.89
N GLN A 617 29.50 17.18 15.02
CA GLN A 617 30.69 17.00 15.88
C GLN A 617 31.83 16.25 15.21
N ILE A 618 31.59 15.64 14.05
CA ILE A 618 32.61 14.95 13.25
C ILE A 618 33.41 15.92 12.39
N LEU A 619 32.93 17.14 12.13
CA LEU A 619 33.61 18.10 11.27
C LEU A 619 35.11 18.28 11.60
N PRO A 620 35.55 18.44 12.87
CA PRO A 620 36.98 18.52 13.22
C PRO A 620 37.81 17.26 12.93
N LYS A 621 37.16 16.13 12.68
CA LYS A 621 37.78 14.82 12.40
C LYS A 621 38.02 14.61 10.91
N LEU A 622 37.30 15.32 10.06
CA LEU A 622 37.39 15.21 8.61
C LEU A 622 38.68 15.88 8.10
N ARG A 623 39.40 15.21 7.22
CA ARG A 623 40.51 15.76 6.45
C ARG A 623 40.04 15.97 5.01
N ILE A 624 39.73 17.21 4.70
CA ILE A 624 39.36 17.68 3.35
C ILE A 624 40.65 18.09 2.63
N HIS A 625 40.74 17.82 1.32
CA HIS A 625 41.88 18.21 0.50
C HIS A 625 42.14 19.74 0.57
N GLU A 626 43.40 20.19 0.61
CA GLU A 626 43.75 21.61 0.79
C GLU A 626 43.25 22.50 -0.36
N GLU A 627 43.34 21.98 -1.59
CA GLU A 627 42.82 22.62 -2.82
C GLU A 627 41.30 22.51 -3.00
N ASN A 628 40.55 22.03 -2.01
CA ASN A 628 39.11 21.87 -2.14
C ASN A 628 38.39 23.22 -2.22
N VAL A 629 37.62 23.41 -3.30
CA VAL A 629 36.64 24.49 -3.45
C VAL A 629 35.26 23.86 -3.31
N MET A 630 34.65 24.03 -2.14
CA MET A 630 33.33 23.48 -1.81
C MET A 630 32.24 24.41 -2.35
N GLU A 631 31.30 23.86 -3.12
CA GLU A 631 30.12 24.60 -3.57
C GLU A 631 29.18 24.88 -2.39
N GLU A 632 28.97 23.90 -1.50
CA GLU A 632 28.03 24.02 -0.38
C GLU A 632 28.49 23.30 0.89
N LEU A 633 28.50 24.04 2.01
CA LEU A 633 28.63 23.51 3.37
C LEU A 633 27.31 23.74 4.12
N GLU A 634 26.52 22.69 4.31
CA GLU A 634 25.26 22.72 5.07
C GLU A 634 25.47 22.07 6.43
N LEU A 635 25.27 22.85 7.50
CA LEU A 635 25.28 22.34 8.87
C LEU A 635 23.92 22.62 9.53
N ASP A 636 23.31 21.59 10.12
CA ASP A 636 22.05 21.70 10.86
C ASP A 636 22.14 21.02 12.23
N ALA A 637 21.94 21.79 13.29
CA ALA A 637 21.77 21.29 14.64
C ALA A 637 20.48 21.83 15.24
N LYS A 638 19.57 20.93 15.63
CA LYS A 638 18.30 21.28 16.28
C LYS A 638 18.38 21.45 17.80
N ARG A 639 19.51 21.12 18.44
CA ARG A 639 19.72 21.19 19.89
C ARG A 639 21.17 21.57 20.22
N THR A 640 21.40 22.28 21.33
CA THR A 640 22.76 22.63 21.83
C THR A 640 23.62 21.39 22.11
N GLU A 641 23.01 20.30 22.57
CA GLU A 641 23.70 19.04 22.86
C GLU A 641 24.43 18.47 21.64
N HIS A 642 23.94 18.79 20.44
CA HIS A 642 24.59 18.40 19.19
C HIS A 642 25.97 19.05 19.02
N LEU A 643 26.34 20.06 19.82
CA LEU A 643 27.61 20.80 19.70
C LEU A 643 28.54 20.63 20.91
N ALA A 644 28.17 19.82 21.91
CA ALA A 644 28.87 19.72 23.19
C ALA A 644 30.38 19.45 23.09
N LYS A 645 30.84 18.65 22.10
CA LYS A 645 32.26 18.39 21.88
C LYS A 645 32.95 19.51 21.10
N ILE A 646 32.26 20.11 20.13
CA ILE A 646 32.78 21.23 19.32
C ILE A 646 33.04 22.46 20.18
N HIS A 647 32.24 22.73 21.21
CA HIS A 647 32.52 23.86 22.11
C HIS A 647 33.88 23.80 22.79
N LYS A 648 34.42 22.59 22.97
CA LYS A 648 35.75 22.36 23.55
C LYS A 648 36.89 22.51 22.54
N THR A 649 36.59 22.64 21.24
CA THR A 649 37.61 22.89 20.21
C THR A 649 38.07 24.34 20.25
N GLU A 650 39.31 24.59 19.86
CA GLU A 650 39.85 25.95 19.75
C GLU A 650 39.18 26.72 18.61
N ASN A 651 39.18 28.05 18.69
CA ASN A 651 38.63 28.87 17.61
C ASN A 651 39.55 28.77 16.38
N ASN A 652 39.00 28.87 15.18
CA ASN A 652 39.75 28.70 13.93
C ASN A 652 40.54 27.38 13.83
N SER A 653 40.10 26.32 14.52
CA SER A 653 40.78 25.01 14.50
C SER A 653 40.20 24.04 13.48
N ILE A 654 39.01 24.32 12.94
CA ILE A 654 38.30 23.45 12.01
C ILE A 654 38.50 23.98 10.58
N TRP A 655 39.43 23.41 9.84
CA TRP A 655 39.67 23.78 8.45
C TRP A 655 38.54 23.27 7.53
N VAL A 656 37.95 24.18 6.75
CA VAL A 656 36.90 23.84 5.75
C VAL A 656 37.28 24.20 4.31
N GLY A 657 38.48 24.75 4.09
CA GLY A 657 38.94 25.14 2.75
C GLY A 657 38.28 26.41 2.23
N ARG A 658 38.07 26.46 0.91
CA ARG A 658 37.29 27.51 0.22
C ARG A 658 35.83 27.03 0.11
N VAL A 659 34.88 27.90 0.40
CA VAL A 659 33.44 27.58 0.45
C VAL A 659 32.66 28.70 -0.25
N LYS A 660 31.90 28.33 -1.30
CA LYS A 660 31.04 29.25 -2.04
C LYS A 660 29.72 29.51 -1.31
N ARG A 661 29.04 28.48 -0.81
CA ARG A 661 27.79 28.61 -0.05
C ARG A 661 27.92 27.99 1.33
N LEU A 662 27.66 28.77 2.37
CA LEU A 662 27.67 28.31 3.76
C LEU A 662 26.28 28.51 4.38
N ASP A 663 25.61 27.41 4.68
CA ASP A 663 24.27 27.40 5.29
C ASP A 663 24.33 26.81 6.71
N LEU A 664 24.05 27.66 7.69
CA LEU A 664 24.04 27.31 9.11
C LEU A 664 22.62 27.44 9.67
N ARG A 665 22.07 26.33 10.14
CA ARG A 665 20.69 26.26 10.66
C ARG A 665 20.62 25.91 12.14
N GLY A 666 19.67 26.53 12.84
CA GLY A 666 19.37 26.19 14.23
C GLY A 666 20.47 26.64 15.19
N TYR A 667 21.05 25.69 15.92
CA TYR A 667 22.08 25.92 16.94
C TYR A 667 23.49 26.08 16.35
N MET A 668 23.64 25.92 15.03
CA MET A 668 24.93 25.93 14.35
C MET A 668 25.73 27.23 14.44
N LEU A 669 25.11 28.34 14.83
CA LEU A 669 25.84 29.60 15.02
C LEU A 669 27.04 29.47 15.97
N GLU A 670 26.97 28.59 16.97
CA GLU A 670 28.05 28.38 17.94
C GLU A 670 29.31 27.74 17.34
N ILE A 671 29.21 27.13 16.14
CA ILE A 671 30.37 26.59 15.41
C ILE A 671 31.16 27.66 14.68
N LEU A 672 30.53 28.80 14.38
CA LEU A 672 31.08 29.75 13.43
C LEU A 672 32.47 30.30 13.85
N PRO A 673 32.73 30.63 15.13
CA PRO A 673 34.08 30.98 15.60
C PRO A 673 35.10 29.83 15.53
N LYS A 674 34.65 28.58 15.35
CA LYS A 674 35.52 27.39 15.27
C LYS A 674 36.00 27.11 13.86
N LEU A 675 35.26 27.58 12.85
CA LEU A 675 35.58 27.38 11.44
C LEU A 675 36.78 28.25 11.02
N ARG A 676 37.70 27.65 10.28
CA ARG A 676 38.80 28.32 9.58
C ARG A 676 38.53 28.22 8.09
N ILE A 677 38.06 29.33 7.53
CA ILE A 677 37.85 29.50 6.09
C ILE A 677 39.15 30.06 5.49
N HIS A 678 39.49 29.66 4.27
CA HIS A 678 40.67 30.17 3.56
C HIS A 678 40.63 31.71 3.45
N GLU A 679 41.78 32.38 3.58
CA GLU A 679 41.85 33.85 3.59
C GLU A 679 41.38 34.50 2.28
N GLU A 680 41.76 33.89 1.15
CA GLU A 680 41.32 34.26 -0.20
C GLU A 680 39.89 33.80 -0.56
N ASN A 681 39.08 33.34 0.39
CA ASN A 681 37.74 32.85 0.07
C ASN A 681 36.82 33.97 -0.43
N VAL A 682 36.19 33.72 -1.59
CA VAL A 682 35.11 34.54 -2.13
C VAL A 682 33.82 33.73 -2.05
N MET A 683 33.06 33.97 -0.99
CA MET A 683 31.79 33.31 -0.73
C MET A 683 30.69 33.93 -1.59
N GLU A 684 29.96 33.11 -2.32
CA GLU A 684 28.79 33.52 -3.10
C GLU A 684 27.60 33.80 -2.19
N GLU A 685 27.37 32.95 -1.19
CA GLU A 685 26.23 33.09 -0.28
C GLU A 685 26.56 32.61 1.15
N PHE A 686 26.28 33.47 2.13
CA PHE A 686 26.28 33.10 3.55
C PHE A 686 24.85 33.20 4.08
N ASN A 687 24.28 32.06 4.47
CA ASN A 687 22.94 31.95 5.03
C ASN A 687 23.01 31.52 6.49
N LEU A 688 22.42 32.31 7.38
CA LEU A 688 22.31 32.00 8.78
C LEU A 688 20.87 32.20 9.26
N HIS A 689 20.25 31.13 9.75
CA HIS A 689 18.90 31.16 10.28
C HIS A 689 18.85 30.61 11.71
N VAL A 690 18.59 31.49 12.67
CA VAL A 690 18.54 31.17 14.10
C VAL A 690 17.20 31.65 14.66
N LEU A 691 16.46 30.73 15.29
CA LEU A 691 15.16 31.04 15.92
C LEU A 691 15.26 31.34 17.42
N ASN A 692 16.35 30.90 18.06
CA ASN A 692 16.52 31.01 19.51
C ASN A 692 17.50 32.14 19.87
N PRO A 693 17.05 33.24 20.51
CA PRO A 693 17.91 34.38 20.85
C PRO A 693 18.93 34.05 21.95
N ALA A 694 18.65 33.09 22.84
CA ALA A 694 19.52 32.77 23.97
C ALA A 694 20.93 32.33 23.52
N LEU A 695 21.05 31.74 22.33
CA LEU A 695 22.33 31.28 21.76
C LEU A 695 23.23 32.44 21.37
N ILE A 696 22.63 33.55 20.95
CA ILE A 696 23.39 34.69 20.46
C ILE A 696 23.94 35.48 21.63
N SER A 697 23.13 35.63 22.69
CA SER A 697 23.59 36.24 23.94
C SER A 697 24.86 35.61 24.47
N GLU A 698 24.99 34.27 24.42
CA GLU A 698 26.21 33.57 24.84
C GLU A 698 27.40 33.84 23.90
N LEU A 699 27.17 33.87 22.59
CA LEU A 699 28.23 34.16 21.61
C LEU A 699 28.70 35.62 21.70
N LEU A 700 27.79 36.57 21.90
CA LEU A 700 28.09 38.00 22.03
C LEU A 700 28.92 38.32 23.27
N LYS A 701 28.70 37.60 24.38
CA LYS A 701 29.50 37.69 25.62
C LYS A 701 30.98 37.32 25.39
N VAL A 702 31.30 36.62 24.32
CA VAL A 702 32.68 36.29 24.00
C VAL A 702 33.40 37.54 23.48
N VAL A 703 34.12 38.18 24.41
CA VAL A 703 34.92 39.39 24.18
C VAL A 703 36.02 39.10 23.14
N ASN A 704 36.20 40.00 22.17
CA ASN A 704 37.30 40.03 21.19
C ASN A 704 37.39 38.89 20.15
N LYS A 705 36.29 38.16 19.89
CA LYS A 705 36.27 37.14 18.82
C LYS A 705 35.43 37.58 17.64
N SER A 706 36.07 38.29 16.72
CA SER A 706 35.54 38.46 15.38
C SER A 706 35.60 37.17 14.58
N ILE A 707 34.63 36.98 13.70
CA ILE A 707 34.52 35.83 12.82
C ILE A 707 34.88 36.29 11.41
N TRP A 708 35.99 35.79 10.88
CA TRP A 708 36.41 36.11 9.51
C TRP A 708 35.61 35.29 8.48
N LEU A 709 34.94 35.97 7.54
CA LEU A 709 34.22 35.34 6.43
C LEU A 709 34.88 35.52 5.06
N GLY A 710 35.89 36.40 4.95
CA GLY A 710 36.50 36.77 3.67
C GLY A 710 35.62 37.76 2.87
N LYS A 711 35.60 37.59 1.54
CA LYS A 711 34.70 38.34 0.64
C LYS A 711 33.37 37.59 0.53
N VAL A 712 32.24 38.28 0.66
CA VAL A 712 30.88 37.70 0.64
C VAL A 712 30.01 38.49 -0.33
N LYS A 713 29.54 37.83 -1.40
CA LYS A 713 28.65 38.43 -2.41
C LYS A 713 27.22 38.59 -1.88
N LYS A 714 26.72 37.62 -1.11
CA LYS A 714 25.34 37.62 -0.59
C LYS A 714 25.30 37.20 0.87
N LEU A 715 24.78 38.07 1.73
CA LEU A 715 24.68 37.84 3.17
C LEU A 715 23.22 37.81 3.59
N ARG A 716 22.72 36.68 4.09
CA ARG A 716 21.35 36.53 4.60
C ARG A 716 21.36 36.13 6.07
N LEU A 717 20.85 37.01 6.92
CA LEU A 717 20.66 36.76 8.35
C LEU A 717 19.17 36.83 8.66
N ALA A 718 18.63 35.76 9.26
CA ALA A 718 17.21 35.65 9.58
C ALA A 718 16.95 35.26 11.03
N GLY A 719 15.90 35.84 11.62
CA GLY A 719 15.50 35.64 13.01
C GLY A 719 16.47 36.32 13.97
N SER A 720 16.87 35.62 15.03
CA SER A 720 17.84 36.15 15.98
C SER A 720 19.23 36.34 15.36
N ALA A 721 19.55 35.61 14.27
CA ALA A 721 20.86 35.65 13.61
C ALA A 721 21.37 37.05 13.28
N VAL A 722 20.48 38.03 13.10
CA VAL A 722 20.82 39.44 12.84
C VAL A 722 21.76 40.01 13.90
N GLU A 723 21.62 39.63 15.18
CA GLU A 723 22.47 40.13 16.27
C GLU A 723 23.94 39.73 16.15
N ILE A 724 24.29 38.73 15.33
CA ILE A 724 25.69 38.34 15.12
C ILE A 724 26.46 39.31 14.23
N LEU A 725 25.75 40.16 13.46
CA LEU A 725 26.34 40.99 12.42
C LEU A 725 27.55 41.81 12.90
N PRO A 726 27.56 42.44 14.10
CA PRO A 726 28.73 43.16 14.61
C PRO A 726 30.00 42.31 14.84
N LYS A 727 29.85 40.99 14.90
CA LYS A 727 30.97 40.05 15.10
C LYS A 727 31.51 39.50 13.77
N LEU A 728 30.77 39.65 12.67
CA LEU A 728 31.22 39.21 11.35
C LEU A 728 32.25 40.21 10.80
N ARG A 729 33.43 39.73 10.45
CA ARG A 729 34.45 40.50 9.74
C ARG A 729 34.46 40.08 8.28
N LEU A 730 34.16 41.06 7.44
CA LEU A 730 34.31 40.99 5.99
C LEU A 730 35.67 41.58 5.60
N HIS A 731 36.18 41.19 4.44
CA HIS A 731 37.37 41.78 3.85
C HIS A 731 37.15 43.27 3.57
N GLU A 732 38.18 44.12 3.74
CA GLU A 732 38.06 45.58 3.56
C GLU A 732 37.60 45.98 2.15
N GLU A 733 38.06 45.24 1.14
CA GLU A 733 37.63 45.35 -0.26
C GLU A 733 36.31 44.64 -0.60
N ASN A 734 35.49 44.25 0.39
CA ASN A 734 34.26 43.51 0.11
C ASN A 734 33.25 44.39 -0.66
N VAL A 735 32.79 43.87 -1.80
CA VAL A 735 31.68 44.43 -2.59
C VAL A 735 30.55 43.41 -2.59
N MET A 736 29.53 43.67 -1.79
CA MET A 736 28.39 42.77 -1.59
C MET A 736 27.29 43.07 -2.62
N GLY A 737 26.83 42.05 -3.34
CA GLY A 737 25.68 42.13 -4.22
C GLY A 737 24.37 42.34 -3.46
N GLU A 738 24.16 41.60 -2.37
CA GLU A 738 22.91 41.69 -1.60
C GLU A 738 23.12 41.42 -0.10
N LEU A 739 22.62 42.32 0.74
CA LEU A 739 22.45 42.14 2.18
C LEU A 739 20.96 41.94 2.49
N VAL A 740 20.59 40.83 3.11
CA VAL A 740 19.22 40.56 3.58
C VAL A 740 19.22 40.35 5.08
N LEU A 741 18.55 41.23 5.82
CA LEU A 741 18.30 41.09 7.25
C LEU A 741 16.80 40.99 7.47
N SER A 742 16.35 39.90 8.09
CA SER A 742 14.92 39.67 8.31
C SER A 742 14.68 39.20 9.75
N THR A 743 13.83 39.92 10.49
CA THR A 743 13.45 39.55 11.85
C THR A 743 12.02 39.97 12.15
N ASP A 744 11.26 39.05 12.73
CA ASP A 744 9.85 39.23 13.11
C ASP A 744 9.67 39.76 14.54
N ARG A 745 10.75 39.94 15.31
CA ARG A 745 10.70 40.39 16.72
C ARG A 745 11.78 41.41 17.06
N ALA A 746 11.40 42.49 17.76
CA ALA A 746 12.32 43.51 18.26
C ALA A 746 13.40 42.94 19.21
N VAL A 747 13.08 41.88 19.97
CA VAL A 747 14.05 41.25 20.90
C VAL A 747 15.27 40.67 20.18
N TYR A 748 15.17 40.42 18.86
CA TYR A 748 16.25 39.90 18.03
C TYR A 748 17.20 40.99 17.48
N ILE A 749 17.03 42.24 17.88
CA ILE A 749 17.93 43.36 17.54
C ILE A 749 18.25 44.24 18.75
N ALA A 750 17.83 43.85 19.95
CA ALA A 750 17.90 44.69 21.13
C ALA A 750 19.35 45.09 21.46
N GLY A 751 20.31 44.17 21.25
CA GLY A 751 21.74 44.46 21.43
C GLY A 751 22.30 45.47 20.42
N MET A 752 21.67 45.59 19.25
CA MET A 752 22.13 46.47 18.17
C MET A 752 21.56 47.88 18.28
N LEU A 753 20.35 48.05 18.83
CA LEU A 753 19.71 49.36 19.00
C LEU A 753 20.54 50.33 19.88
N GLY A 754 21.28 49.79 20.85
CA GLY A 754 22.18 50.56 21.71
C GLY A 754 23.54 50.90 21.10
N MET A 755 23.84 50.43 19.88
CA MET A 755 25.10 50.71 19.22
C MET A 755 25.12 52.12 18.64
N GLU A 756 26.33 52.66 18.48
CA GLU A 756 26.54 53.94 17.79
C GLU A 756 26.05 53.86 16.35
N ASN A 757 25.53 54.98 15.84
CA ASN A 757 25.13 55.08 14.45
C ASN A 757 26.34 54.83 13.56
N LYS A 758 26.18 54.02 12.51
CA LYS A 758 27.28 53.54 11.66
C LYS A 758 28.36 52.77 12.44
N GLY A 759 28.00 52.15 13.57
CA GLY A 759 28.93 51.34 14.37
C GLY A 759 29.22 49.95 13.78
N ILE A 760 28.46 49.50 12.77
CA ILE A 760 28.59 48.17 12.18
C ILE A 760 29.02 48.30 10.72
N TRP A 761 30.31 48.06 10.45
CA TRP A 761 30.85 48.17 9.10
C TRP A 761 30.45 46.99 8.20
N ILE A 762 29.84 47.30 7.05
CA ILE A 762 29.40 46.33 6.02
C ILE A 762 30.24 46.46 4.73
N GLY A 763 30.73 47.66 4.43
CA GLY A 763 31.47 47.96 3.20
C GLY A 763 30.58 48.45 2.06
N LYS A 764 30.88 48.06 0.81
CA LYS A 764 30.11 48.47 -0.37
C LYS A 764 29.01 47.45 -0.66
N VAL A 765 27.78 47.90 -0.87
CA VAL A 765 26.61 47.02 -1.10
C VAL A 765 25.79 47.53 -2.29
N TRP A 766 25.33 46.64 -3.17
CA TRP A 766 24.45 47.00 -4.30
C TRP A 766 22.97 47.01 -3.93
N LYS A 767 22.54 46.07 -3.08
CA LYS A 767 21.14 45.92 -2.67
C LYS A 767 21.05 45.57 -1.19
N ILE A 768 20.16 46.25 -0.46
CA ILE A 768 19.85 45.95 0.93
C ILE A 768 18.35 45.66 1.05
N SER A 769 18.00 44.57 1.72
CA SER A 769 16.63 44.21 2.08
C SER A 769 16.53 44.08 3.60
N LEU A 770 15.85 45.04 4.23
CA LEU A 770 15.55 45.03 5.66
C LEU A 770 14.07 44.72 5.86
N GLU A 771 13.78 43.57 6.46
CA GLU A 771 12.43 43.07 6.68
C GLU A 771 12.05 43.03 8.16
N GLY A 772 10.80 43.35 8.46
CA GLY A 772 10.28 43.40 9.83
C GLY A 772 11.02 44.42 10.70
N TYR A 773 11.47 43.99 11.88
CA TYR A 773 12.19 44.85 12.82
C TYR A 773 13.63 45.18 12.37
N ALA A 774 14.18 44.50 11.34
CA ALA A 774 15.51 44.82 10.82
C ALA A 774 15.63 46.26 10.29
N LYS A 775 14.50 46.91 9.97
CA LYS A 775 14.47 48.32 9.54
C LYS A 775 14.91 49.29 10.65
N GLU A 776 14.72 48.92 11.91
CA GLU A 776 15.03 49.79 13.05
C GLU A 776 16.54 49.90 13.34
N ILE A 777 17.37 49.09 12.69
CA ILE A 777 18.84 49.11 12.84
C ILE A 777 19.57 49.64 11.60
N GLU A 778 18.84 50.20 10.62
CA GLU A 778 19.45 50.73 9.40
C GLU A 778 20.48 51.83 9.70
N ASP A 779 20.19 52.70 10.68
CA ASP A 779 21.08 53.77 11.13
C ASP A 779 22.36 53.27 11.82
N LYS A 780 22.39 52.00 12.23
CA LYS A 780 23.54 51.34 12.86
C LYS A 780 24.52 50.76 11.85
N LEU A 781 24.10 50.56 10.60
CA LEU A 781 24.91 49.97 9.54
C LEU A 781 25.75 51.06 8.84
N ASP A 782 27.06 50.83 8.74
CA ASP A 782 27.98 51.63 7.94
C ASP A 782 28.24 50.94 6.59
N PHE A 783 27.56 51.43 5.56
CA PHE A 783 27.67 50.92 4.20
C PHE A 783 27.69 52.05 3.17
N THR A 784 28.28 51.75 2.01
CA THR A 784 28.16 52.58 0.80
C THR A 784 27.25 51.87 -0.19
N LEU A 785 26.07 52.43 -0.44
CA LEU A 785 25.16 51.91 -1.47
C LEU A 785 25.70 52.29 -2.85
N MET A 786 25.89 51.28 -3.69
CA MET A 786 26.43 51.46 -5.05
C MET A 786 25.27 51.76 -6.02
N ASP A 787 25.42 52.80 -6.84
CA ASP A 787 24.40 53.21 -7.80
C ASP A 787 24.22 52.18 -8.93
N SER A 788 23.02 51.62 -9.02
CA SER A 788 22.65 50.58 -10.01
C SER A 788 22.80 50.98 -11.49
N HIS A 789 23.07 52.27 -11.77
CA HIS A 789 23.20 52.82 -13.12
C HIS A 789 24.62 52.75 -13.71
N ILE A 790 25.65 52.36 -12.94
CA ILE A 790 27.06 52.46 -13.40
C ILE A 790 27.77 51.10 -13.60
N GLY A 791 27.17 49.94 -13.26
CA GLY A 791 27.97 48.71 -13.14
C GLY A 791 27.32 47.36 -13.41
N LYS A 792 26.27 47.26 -14.24
CA LYS A 792 25.75 45.92 -14.63
C LYS A 792 26.71 45.13 -15.52
N ASP A 793 27.58 45.78 -16.28
CA ASP A 793 28.45 45.13 -17.27
C ASP A 793 29.80 44.63 -16.72
N VAL A 794 30.06 44.76 -15.42
CA VAL A 794 31.37 44.41 -14.80
C VAL A 794 31.28 43.20 -13.84
N PHE A 795 30.10 42.57 -13.71
CA PHE A 795 29.84 41.54 -12.68
C PHE A 795 29.34 40.18 -13.20
N GLU A 796 29.36 39.94 -14.52
CA GLU A 796 29.20 38.59 -15.11
C GLU A 796 30.54 37.87 -15.27
#